data_AF-A0A9D6ZLU1-F1
#
_entry.id   AF-A0A9D6ZLU1-F1
#
_cell.length_a   1.000
_cell.length_b   1.000
_cell.length_c   1.000
_cell.angle_alpha   90.00
_cell.angle_beta   90.00
_cell.angle_gamma   90.00
#
_symmetry.space_group_name_H-M   'P 1'
#
loop_
_entity.id
_entity.type
_entity.pdbx_description
1 polymer ?
#
loop_
_entity_poly.entity_id
_entity_poly.type
_entity_poly.pdbx_seq_one_letter_code
_entity_poly.pdbx_strand_id
1 'polypeptide(L)'
;MRSSTGVSARLAALLLAAWSGGCGLQSSGIADGAGDGVPPDGDGGGDVVVEDGGDRPDDARDDGWEVPPTCGNGTLEPGEPCDDGNADDTDDCLVGCIPASCGDGFVRSGLEECDDGGANSDTAPDACRTDCRSARCGDGVVDTVEGCDDGNTVDTDECRNDCIAATCGDGVVDTGEECDDGGANSDTAPDACRTTCRRAFCGDAVIDAAETCDDGGANSDTAPDACRTTCVPAGCGDGVVDTGEGCDDGGSNSDTTPDACRTSCRPASCGDSVVDGGEQCDMGFANSDTLPDACRTTCRHAACGDSVVDTGEACDDGNTVDTDACRNTCALAGCGDGVVGPGEDCDDANASNTDACLSSCVAASCGDGFVHAGVEDCDRDPPRACTSSCGTGGLESCAACAWSGACTPPSEICNGADDVCAGGADDGFPCVQGAAVGCTTTCGTSGTGTCTAACAVPAGASCTPPAEACNGLDDDCTGGADNGFACVRGATVGCTTTCGTSGTGTCTAACAVPAGASCTPPAETCNGLDDDCTGGADNGFACIRGATVACTTTCGSAGTGACTAACAIPAGASCTPPAETCNGLDDDCTGGADNGFACVQGSSQSCTVNACTGTALCSAACVLGACNLGAAPATDLCAGAAALPAGTSRGTTCAATDQADPACGTAGGGDVFYQVVLAARSRLEVSSAGSSFDTVLYVRQTTCAGTEVACDNDGGGAGGASRIDAVLPAGTYFVVVDGNGPDEAGSYVLNATITPSPANDLCAGATTIPAGGGVFTGTTAGAANDFTGGCGGGAGADVVYTFTLGGGADVFITTVGSSFDSVVYLRSTCTGADIDCGDDYRPPASTGAILQRDNLAGGTYVVIVDGKTAGARGNYRLEVNITSNDNPGDRCGQPFEWVPGTAQYCLDTNACSDEYVGTCAADTDRDRVYYVVVPAAATVGFTTCDPGTNYDSLLYLRSACLDSGTELACNDDDSTCAASTQRSRLPATALTPGIYYLFVDGFGNSNGDYCVNAF
;
A
#
# COMPACT_ATOMS: atom_id res chain seq x y z
N MET A 1 -30.37 -10.35 -30.97
CA MET A 1 -30.42 -11.10 -32.24
C MET A 1 -30.13 -10.15 -33.41
N ARG A 2 -29.14 -10.47 -34.25
CA ARG A 2 -28.89 -10.02 -35.64
C ARG A 2 -29.34 -8.62 -36.11
N SER A 3 -28.34 -7.77 -36.37
CA SER A 3 -28.18 -6.93 -37.57
C SER A 3 -26.66 -6.92 -37.87
N SER A 4 -26.05 -7.18 -39.05
CA SER A 4 -26.24 -6.68 -40.44
C SER A 4 -25.99 -5.17 -40.54
N THR A 5 -25.09 -4.59 -41.34
CA THR A 5 -24.29 -4.97 -42.55
C THR A 5 -22.95 -4.16 -42.54
N GLY A 6 -21.97 -4.23 -43.47
CA GLY A 6 -21.69 -5.14 -44.59
C GLY A 6 -21.13 -4.48 -45.89
N VAL A 7 -19.87 -4.81 -46.25
CA VAL A 7 -19.31 -4.95 -47.64
C VAL A 7 -18.77 -3.72 -48.44
N SER A 8 -17.59 -3.93 -49.08
CA SER A 8 -16.89 -3.15 -50.16
C SER A 8 -16.10 -1.88 -49.75
N ALA A 9 -15.06 -1.41 -50.47
CA ALA A 9 -14.52 -1.76 -51.82
C ALA A 9 -12.96 -1.70 -51.86
N ARG A 10 -12.24 -2.69 -52.40
CA ARG A 10 -11.63 -2.82 -53.76
C ARG A 10 -10.48 -1.85 -54.17
N LEU A 11 -9.41 -2.46 -54.70
CA LEU A 11 -8.26 -1.84 -55.39
C LEU A 11 -8.61 -1.08 -56.68
N ALA A 12 -7.96 0.06 -56.89
CA ALA A 12 -7.35 0.51 -58.17
C ALA A 12 -6.55 1.82 -57.94
N ALA A 13 -5.61 2.30 -58.77
CA ALA A 13 -4.48 1.70 -59.49
C ALA A 13 -3.89 2.75 -60.47
N LEU A 14 -2.55 2.94 -60.43
CA LEU A 14 -1.69 3.49 -61.51
C LEU A 14 -1.71 4.99 -61.92
N LEU A 15 -0.48 5.46 -62.19
CA LEU A 15 0.02 6.30 -63.32
C LEU A 15 0.25 7.83 -63.18
N LEU A 16 1.30 8.25 -63.92
CA LEU A 16 1.84 9.61 -64.18
C LEU A 16 2.64 10.25 -63.02
N ALA A 17 3.95 10.56 -63.04
CA ALA A 17 5.05 10.71 -64.03
C ALA A 17 5.47 12.17 -64.37
N ALA A 18 6.75 12.34 -64.74
CA ALA A 18 7.48 13.57 -65.15
C ALA A 18 7.98 14.52 -64.01
N TRP A 19 9.04 15.36 -64.17
CA TRP A 19 10.36 15.19 -64.83
C TRP A 19 11.27 16.44 -64.62
N SER A 20 12.50 16.25 -64.10
CA SER A 20 13.71 17.14 -64.14
C SER A 20 14.55 16.87 -62.87
N GLY A 21 15.88 16.75 -62.81
CA GLY A 21 16.99 17.07 -63.72
C GLY A 21 18.07 17.84 -62.91
N GLY A 22 19.39 17.67 -63.06
CA GLY A 22 20.16 16.74 -63.89
C GLY A 22 21.61 17.22 -64.13
N CYS A 23 22.56 16.89 -63.24
CA CYS A 23 24.03 17.03 -63.38
C CYS A 23 24.73 16.32 -62.18
N GLY A 24 25.89 15.65 -62.29
CA GLY A 24 26.61 15.17 -63.47
C GLY A 24 28.12 14.89 -63.22
N LEU A 25 28.63 13.73 -63.70
CA LEU A 25 30.06 13.36 -63.86
C LEU A 25 30.83 12.99 -62.55
N GLN A 26 31.78 12.02 -62.50
CA GLN A 26 32.23 11.01 -63.50
C GLN A 26 33.05 9.83 -62.91
N SER A 27 32.86 8.61 -63.45
CA SER A 27 33.86 7.51 -63.68
C SER A 27 34.63 6.86 -62.50
N SER A 28 34.93 5.56 -62.41
CA SER A 28 34.73 4.31 -63.22
C SER A 28 34.50 3.13 -62.24
N GLY A 29 33.86 1.98 -62.53
CA GLY A 29 34.10 0.98 -63.58
C GLY A 29 35.27 0.05 -63.16
N ILE A 30 35.20 -1.30 -63.11
CA ILE A 30 34.46 -2.37 -63.87
C ILE A 30 34.28 -3.59 -62.88
N ALA A 31 33.13 -4.27 -62.70
CA ALA A 31 32.50 -5.37 -63.51
C ALA A 31 33.35 -6.68 -63.62
N ASP A 32 32.88 -7.94 -63.78
CA ASP A 32 31.58 -8.69 -63.72
C ASP A 32 31.95 -10.21 -63.57
N GLY A 33 31.12 -11.19 -63.19
CA GLY A 33 29.73 -11.24 -62.69
C GLY A 33 29.03 -12.63 -62.90
N ALA A 34 28.33 -13.15 -61.86
CA ALA A 34 27.40 -14.33 -61.83
C ALA A 34 27.94 -15.78 -61.96
N GLY A 35 27.17 -16.77 -61.43
CA GLY A 35 27.28 -18.21 -61.77
C GLY A 35 26.84 -19.24 -60.70
N ASP A 36 25.72 -19.95 -60.90
CA ASP A 36 25.30 -21.12 -60.10
C ASP A 36 25.96 -22.44 -60.57
N GLY A 37 26.16 -23.45 -59.71
CA GLY A 37 26.51 -24.82 -60.14
C GLY A 37 26.89 -25.85 -59.06
N VAL A 38 26.40 -27.10 -59.20
CA VAL A 38 26.59 -28.29 -58.32
C VAL A 38 26.37 -29.56 -59.20
N PRO A 39 26.84 -30.81 -58.90
CA PRO A 39 28.08 -31.36 -58.30
C PRO A 39 28.98 -31.92 -59.47
N PRO A 40 29.54 -33.16 -59.58
CA PRO A 40 29.88 -34.27 -58.65
C PRO A 40 31.27 -34.99 -58.84
N ASP A 41 31.55 -35.94 -57.92
CA ASP A 41 32.27 -37.25 -57.99
C ASP A 41 33.40 -37.55 -59.02
N GLY A 42 34.45 -38.26 -58.57
CA GLY A 42 35.31 -39.08 -59.45
C GLY A 42 36.61 -39.67 -58.83
N ASP A 43 36.67 -40.99 -58.62
CA ASP A 43 37.88 -41.73 -58.20
C ASP A 43 38.95 -41.88 -59.29
N GLY A 44 40.22 -42.10 -58.90
CA GLY A 44 41.25 -42.65 -59.81
C GLY A 44 42.68 -42.72 -59.25
N GLY A 45 43.23 -43.93 -59.09
CA GLY A 45 44.63 -44.16 -58.64
C GLY A 45 45.62 -44.47 -59.77
N GLY A 46 46.91 -44.59 -59.42
CA GLY A 46 48.02 -44.92 -60.35
C GLY A 46 49.27 -45.48 -59.63
N ASP A 47 50.12 -46.21 -60.36
CA ASP A 47 51.21 -47.07 -59.88
C ASP A 47 52.52 -46.84 -60.71
N VAL A 48 53.60 -47.61 -60.42
CA VAL A 48 54.75 -47.98 -61.30
C VAL A 48 56.13 -47.29 -61.08
N VAL A 49 56.87 -47.76 -60.05
CA VAL A 49 58.28 -48.31 -59.96
C VAL A 49 59.53 -47.77 -60.75
N VAL A 50 60.73 -48.21 -60.28
CA VAL A 50 62.08 -48.41 -60.95
C VAL A 50 63.21 -47.38 -60.65
N GLU A 51 64.52 -47.69 -60.46
CA GLU A 51 65.38 -48.80 -59.90
C GLU A 51 66.86 -48.29 -59.75
N ASP A 52 67.79 -49.13 -59.23
CA ASP A 52 69.28 -49.09 -59.30
C ASP A 52 70.11 -47.96 -58.61
N GLY A 53 71.40 -48.15 -58.27
CA GLY A 53 72.24 -49.37 -58.27
C GLY A 53 73.77 -49.14 -58.48
N GLY A 54 74.65 -49.79 -57.67
CA GLY A 54 76.13 -49.81 -57.82
C GLY A 54 76.90 -48.69 -57.06
N ASP A 55 78.18 -48.81 -56.69
CA ASP A 55 79.23 -49.82 -57.01
C ASP A 55 80.40 -49.81 -55.98
N ARG A 56 81.37 -50.75 -56.07
CA ARG A 56 82.68 -50.75 -55.31
C ARG A 56 83.85 -51.16 -56.24
N PRO A 57 85.02 -50.48 -56.21
CA PRO A 57 86.28 -51.12 -55.71
C PRO A 57 87.32 -50.08 -55.15
N ASP A 58 88.60 -50.35 -54.81
CA ASP A 58 89.39 -51.60 -54.72
C ASP A 58 90.09 -51.86 -53.35
N ASP A 59 91.33 -51.40 -53.09
CA ASP A 59 92.23 -51.97 -52.05
C ASP A 59 93.43 -51.08 -51.60
N ALA A 60 94.01 -51.42 -50.43
CA ALA A 60 95.42 -51.30 -49.99
C ALA A 60 95.89 -50.23 -48.96
N ARG A 61 96.32 -50.76 -47.79
CA ARG A 61 97.37 -50.29 -46.82
C ARG A 61 96.94 -49.23 -45.78
N ASP A 62 97.20 -49.43 -44.48
CA ASP A 62 98.49 -49.31 -43.74
C ASP A 62 98.93 -47.82 -43.72
N ASP A 63 99.07 -47.11 -42.58
CA ASP A 63 99.01 -47.53 -41.17
C ASP A 63 98.55 -46.37 -40.23
N GLY A 64 97.72 -46.67 -39.22
CA GLY A 64 97.25 -45.70 -38.21
C GLY A 64 95.94 -46.09 -37.51
N TRP A 65 95.97 -46.26 -36.18
CA TRP A 65 94.79 -46.54 -35.35
C TRP A 65 94.46 -45.30 -34.51
N GLU A 66 93.62 -44.42 -35.06
CA GLU A 66 92.78 -43.54 -34.25
C GLU A 66 91.41 -44.22 -34.13
N VAL A 67 90.84 -44.21 -32.93
CA VAL A 67 89.48 -44.71 -32.70
C VAL A 67 88.52 -43.64 -33.23
N PRO A 68 87.44 -43.97 -33.98
CA PRO A 68 86.39 -42.99 -34.21
C PRO A 68 85.81 -42.57 -32.86
N PRO A 69 85.57 -41.26 -32.62
CA PRO A 69 85.07 -40.80 -31.34
C PRO A 69 83.70 -41.43 -31.08
N THR A 70 83.46 -41.84 -29.82
CA THR A 70 82.34 -42.73 -29.47
C THR A 70 81.44 -42.10 -28.41
N CYS A 71 80.41 -41.41 -28.88
CA CYS A 71 79.44 -40.72 -28.03
C CYS A 71 78.86 -41.59 -26.91
N GLY A 72 78.63 -40.96 -25.76
CA GLY A 72 78.05 -41.58 -24.57
C GLY A 72 79.08 -42.28 -23.68
N ASN A 73 80.36 -41.90 -23.78
CA ASN A 73 81.45 -42.55 -23.04
C ASN A 73 81.87 -41.81 -21.75
N GLY A 74 81.46 -40.54 -21.61
CA GLY A 74 81.74 -39.66 -20.47
C GLY A 74 82.97 -38.78 -20.68
N THR A 75 83.53 -38.74 -21.89
CA THR A 75 84.67 -37.90 -22.26
C THR A 75 84.50 -37.31 -23.65
N LEU A 76 84.57 -35.98 -23.73
CA LEU A 76 84.43 -35.21 -24.97
C LEU A 76 85.68 -35.36 -25.86
N GLU A 77 85.59 -36.13 -26.94
CA GLU A 77 86.73 -36.42 -27.82
C GLU A 77 86.89 -35.38 -28.96
N PRO A 78 88.08 -35.22 -29.58
CA PRO A 78 88.36 -34.16 -30.56
C PRO A 78 87.58 -34.30 -31.90
N GLY A 79 86.33 -33.84 -31.89
CA GLY A 79 85.40 -33.92 -33.02
C GLY A 79 83.94 -33.86 -32.55
N GLU A 80 83.69 -34.21 -31.29
CA GLU A 80 82.38 -34.17 -30.65
C GLU A 80 82.10 -32.78 -30.05
N PRO A 81 80.88 -32.23 -30.20
CA PRO A 81 80.44 -30.98 -29.58
C PRO A 81 79.91 -31.16 -28.15
N CYS A 82 79.47 -32.36 -27.77
CA CYS A 82 79.00 -32.76 -26.44
C CYS A 82 79.31 -34.25 -26.21
N ASP A 83 79.33 -34.68 -24.95
CA ASP A 83 79.21 -36.07 -24.47
C ASP A 83 78.88 -35.98 -22.96
N ASP A 84 77.80 -36.62 -22.51
CA ASP A 84 77.34 -36.64 -21.12
C ASP A 84 77.54 -37.99 -20.40
N GLY A 85 78.08 -38.99 -21.11
CA GLY A 85 78.32 -40.33 -20.60
C GLY A 85 77.14 -41.29 -20.64
N ASN A 86 76.11 -41.00 -21.43
CA ASN A 86 74.99 -41.92 -21.62
C ASN A 86 74.50 -42.00 -23.08
N ALA A 87 73.39 -42.70 -23.34
CA ALA A 87 72.90 -42.98 -24.69
C ALA A 87 71.36 -42.88 -24.75
N ASP A 88 70.85 -41.88 -24.05
CA ASP A 88 69.46 -41.41 -24.10
C ASP A 88 69.45 -40.15 -24.98
N ASP A 89 68.50 -40.03 -25.90
CA ASP A 89 68.39 -38.84 -26.75
C ASP A 89 67.61 -37.69 -26.05
N THR A 90 67.21 -37.85 -24.79
CA THR A 90 66.29 -36.93 -24.08
C THR A 90 66.91 -36.07 -22.96
N ASP A 91 68.25 -35.99 -22.82
CA ASP A 91 68.90 -35.13 -21.81
C ASP A 91 69.80 -34.01 -22.37
N ASP A 92 71.14 -34.15 -22.46
CA ASP A 92 72.06 -33.06 -22.82
C ASP A 92 72.76 -33.26 -24.19
N CYS A 93 72.92 -34.50 -24.65
CA CYS A 93 73.59 -34.83 -25.92
C CYS A 93 72.92 -36.03 -26.61
N LEU A 94 72.46 -35.84 -27.85
CA LEU A 94 71.93 -36.94 -28.67
C LEU A 94 73.01 -38.01 -28.90
N VAL A 95 72.61 -39.26 -29.09
CA VAL A 95 73.47 -40.44 -29.35
C VAL A 95 74.40 -40.25 -30.57
N GLY A 96 74.06 -39.32 -31.47
CA GLY A 96 74.91 -38.89 -32.59
C GLY A 96 76.02 -37.89 -32.26
N CYS A 97 76.20 -37.53 -30.99
CA CYS A 97 77.05 -36.43 -30.51
C CYS A 97 76.67 -35.08 -31.15
N ILE A 98 75.43 -34.68 -30.90
CA ILE A 98 74.87 -33.38 -31.25
C ILE A 98 74.19 -32.85 -29.98
N PRO A 99 74.41 -31.59 -29.55
CA PRO A 99 73.78 -31.10 -28.32
C PRO A 99 72.27 -31.06 -28.53
N ALA A 100 71.51 -31.68 -27.63
CA ALA A 100 70.07 -31.78 -27.77
C ALA A 100 69.44 -30.38 -27.74
N SER A 101 68.52 -30.09 -28.66
CA SER A 101 67.91 -28.78 -28.80
C SER A 101 66.61 -28.82 -29.58
N CYS A 102 65.55 -28.26 -28.97
CA CYS A 102 64.28 -27.91 -29.58
C CYS A 102 64.27 -27.81 -31.12
N GLY A 103 63.50 -28.69 -31.74
CA GLY A 103 63.40 -28.88 -33.19
C GLY A 103 64.26 -30.02 -33.73
N ASP A 104 64.86 -30.85 -32.87
CA ASP A 104 65.60 -32.06 -33.29
C ASP A 104 64.76 -33.36 -33.27
N GLY A 105 63.60 -33.33 -32.60
CA GLY A 105 62.64 -34.43 -32.52
C GLY A 105 62.72 -35.27 -31.24
N PHE A 106 63.48 -34.82 -30.22
CA PHE A 106 63.61 -35.52 -28.94
C PHE A 106 63.36 -34.58 -27.75
N VAL A 107 62.17 -34.68 -27.14
CA VAL A 107 61.77 -33.82 -26.01
C VAL A 107 62.73 -33.93 -24.83
N ARG A 108 63.45 -32.86 -24.52
CA ARG A 108 64.41 -32.83 -23.41
C ARG A 108 63.72 -32.83 -22.05
N SER A 109 63.88 -33.93 -21.32
CA SER A 109 63.11 -34.27 -20.11
C SER A 109 63.23 -33.21 -19.00
N GLY A 110 62.23 -32.33 -18.91
CA GLY A 110 62.13 -31.28 -17.89
C GLY A 110 62.73 -29.93 -18.29
N LEU A 111 63.08 -29.75 -19.57
CA LEU A 111 63.43 -28.47 -20.17
C LEU A 111 62.44 -28.06 -21.28
N GLU A 112 61.89 -29.04 -22.00
CA GLU A 112 60.97 -28.88 -23.12
C GLU A 112 59.65 -29.62 -22.83
N GLU A 113 58.54 -29.14 -23.40
CA GLU A 113 57.20 -29.72 -23.20
C GLU A 113 56.79 -30.64 -24.36
N CYS A 114 57.27 -30.32 -25.57
CA CYS A 114 57.07 -31.06 -26.81
C CYS A 114 58.28 -30.84 -27.74
N ASP A 115 58.40 -31.67 -28.79
CA ASP A 115 59.33 -31.48 -29.90
C ASP A 115 58.84 -32.35 -31.08
N ASP A 116 58.28 -31.72 -32.12
CA ASP A 116 57.88 -32.36 -33.39
C ASP A 116 59.02 -32.35 -34.42
N GLY A 117 60.24 -32.00 -34.00
CA GLY A 117 61.43 -31.85 -34.80
C GLY A 117 61.33 -30.69 -35.77
N GLY A 118 61.72 -30.95 -37.03
CA GLY A 118 61.58 -29.99 -38.13
C GLY A 118 60.14 -29.65 -38.52
N ALA A 119 59.13 -30.05 -37.75
CA ALA A 119 57.73 -29.63 -37.88
C ALA A 119 57.29 -28.56 -36.86
N ASN A 120 58.13 -28.22 -35.85
CA ASN A 120 57.82 -27.13 -34.90
C ASN A 120 57.51 -25.82 -35.64
N SER A 121 56.45 -25.11 -35.22
CA SER A 121 55.93 -23.96 -35.97
C SER A 121 55.14 -22.97 -35.12
N ASP A 122 55.48 -21.69 -35.23
CA ASP A 122 54.71 -20.57 -34.66
C ASP A 122 53.59 -20.10 -35.63
N THR A 123 53.11 -20.98 -36.50
CA THR A 123 52.10 -20.66 -37.54
C THR A 123 51.22 -21.84 -38.00
N ALA A 124 51.41 -23.04 -37.44
CA ALA A 124 50.69 -24.25 -37.86
C ALA A 124 49.87 -24.79 -36.68
N PRO A 125 48.54 -25.01 -36.85
CA PRO A 125 47.70 -25.58 -35.80
C PRO A 125 48.21 -26.92 -35.26
N ASP A 126 48.03 -27.11 -33.96
CA ASP A 126 48.43 -28.25 -33.13
C ASP A 126 49.95 -28.55 -33.08
N ALA A 127 50.79 -27.75 -33.76
CA ALA A 127 52.24 -27.96 -33.78
C ALA A 127 52.92 -27.38 -32.54
N CYS A 128 53.92 -28.09 -32.03
CA CYS A 128 54.82 -27.58 -31.01
C CYS A 128 55.46 -26.24 -31.47
N ARG A 129 55.49 -25.23 -30.60
CA ARG A 129 56.02 -23.91 -30.97
C ARG A 129 57.55 -23.94 -31.05
N THR A 130 58.20 -22.97 -31.71
CA THR A 130 59.64 -23.01 -31.96
C THR A 130 60.52 -22.75 -30.73
N ASP A 131 59.91 -22.52 -29.55
CA ASP A 131 60.55 -22.55 -28.24
C ASP A 131 60.24 -23.81 -27.40
N CYS A 132 59.66 -24.83 -28.03
CA CYS A 132 59.31 -26.15 -27.48
C CYS A 132 58.38 -26.13 -26.26
N ARG A 133 57.49 -25.14 -26.25
CA ARG A 133 56.24 -25.17 -25.49
C ARG A 133 55.11 -25.77 -26.31
N SER A 134 54.16 -26.37 -25.60
CA SER A 134 52.94 -26.87 -26.22
C SER A 134 52.13 -25.71 -26.83
N ALA A 135 51.56 -26.01 -28.00
CA ALA A 135 50.38 -25.37 -28.57
C ALA A 135 49.36 -24.99 -27.47
N ARG A 136 49.01 -23.70 -27.36
CA ARG A 136 48.13 -23.18 -26.30
C ARG A 136 47.60 -21.78 -26.63
N CYS A 137 46.39 -21.55 -26.15
CA CYS A 137 45.74 -20.25 -26.09
C CYS A 137 46.65 -19.10 -25.61
N GLY A 138 46.61 -18.01 -26.36
CA GLY A 138 47.34 -16.77 -26.12
C GLY A 138 48.75 -16.76 -26.71
N ASP A 139 49.04 -17.56 -27.74
CA ASP A 139 50.35 -17.60 -28.40
C ASP A 139 50.40 -17.22 -29.88
N GLY A 140 49.23 -16.93 -30.49
CA GLY A 140 49.09 -16.24 -31.77
C GLY A 140 48.63 -17.14 -32.92
N VAL A 141 48.26 -18.39 -32.63
CA VAL A 141 47.90 -19.41 -33.63
C VAL A 141 46.72 -20.23 -33.12
N VAL A 142 45.55 -20.04 -33.74
CA VAL A 142 44.34 -20.82 -33.40
C VAL A 142 44.56 -22.30 -33.70
N ASP A 143 44.68 -23.12 -32.66
CA ASP A 143 44.83 -24.58 -32.76
C ASP A 143 43.48 -25.29 -32.97
N THR A 144 43.46 -26.60 -33.26
CA THR A 144 42.24 -27.31 -33.69
C THR A 144 41.15 -27.42 -32.61
N VAL A 145 41.47 -27.09 -31.35
CA VAL A 145 40.55 -27.10 -30.20
C VAL A 145 39.99 -25.70 -29.90
N GLU A 146 40.53 -24.65 -30.52
CA GLU A 146 40.34 -23.25 -30.14
C GLU A 146 39.36 -22.52 -31.07
N GLY A 147 38.56 -21.61 -30.51
CA GLY A 147 37.60 -20.79 -31.26
C GLY A 147 38.21 -19.48 -31.79
N CYS A 148 39.25 -19.00 -31.13
CA CYS A 148 40.05 -17.82 -31.44
C CYS A 148 41.44 -17.96 -30.79
N ASP A 149 42.36 -17.07 -31.12
CA ASP A 149 43.60 -16.75 -30.39
C ASP A 149 44.06 -15.38 -30.91
N ASP A 150 44.38 -14.43 -30.03
CA ASP A 150 44.84 -13.07 -30.39
C ASP A 150 46.32 -12.78 -30.02
N GLY A 151 47.04 -13.80 -29.58
CA GLY A 151 48.47 -13.76 -29.26
C GLY A 151 48.80 -13.15 -27.89
N ASN A 152 47.84 -13.08 -26.98
CA ASN A 152 48.02 -12.44 -25.68
C ASN A 152 47.23 -13.15 -24.54
N THR A 153 47.39 -12.68 -23.30
CA THR A 153 46.78 -13.30 -22.10
C THR A 153 46.00 -12.28 -21.27
N VAL A 154 45.29 -11.38 -21.96
CA VAL A 154 44.20 -10.59 -21.38
C VAL A 154 42.91 -11.39 -21.60
N ASP A 155 41.89 -11.14 -20.77
CA ASP A 155 40.71 -12.02 -20.65
C ASP A 155 39.41 -11.30 -21.07
N THR A 156 39.57 -10.20 -21.81
CA THR A 156 38.53 -9.20 -22.04
C THR A 156 38.64 -8.52 -23.41
N ASP A 157 39.49 -9.01 -24.31
CA ASP A 157 39.74 -8.46 -25.65
C ASP A 157 39.13 -9.34 -26.76
N GLU A 158 39.79 -9.57 -27.90
CA GLU A 158 39.14 -10.25 -29.04
C GLU A 158 39.06 -11.78 -28.84
N CYS A 159 39.81 -12.34 -27.89
CA CYS A 159 39.75 -13.72 -27.43
C CYS A 159 39.97 -13.82 -25.91
N ARG A 160 39.34 -14.79 -25.23
CA ARG A 160 39.58 -15.06 -23.80
C ARG A 160 40.65 -16.13 -23.57
N ASN A 161 41.15 -16.25 -22.34
CA ASN A 161 42.24 -17.19 -22.00
C ASN A 161 41.84 -18.68 -22.03
N ASP A 162 40.56 -18.99 -22.25
CA ASP A 162 40.06 -20.34 -22.57
C ASP A 162 39.85 -20.57 -24.08
N CYS A 163 40.23 -19.59 -24.89
CA CYS A 163 40.10 -19.54 -26.35
C CYS A 163 38.68 -19.71 -26.88
N ILE A 164 37.71 -19.24 -26.09
CA ILE A 164 36.37 -18.89 -26.54
C ILE A 164 36.36 -17.42 -26.97
N ALA A 165 35.72 -17.11 -28.10
CA ALA A 165 35.57 -15.74 -28.57
C ALA A 165 34.64 -14.95 -27.64
N ALA A 166 34.93 -13.66 -27.44
CA ALA A 166 34.10 -12.75 -26.67
C ALA A 166 32.63 -12.75 -27.17
N THR A 167 31.65 -13.01 -26.29
CA THR A 167 30.25 -13.19 -26.68
C THR A 167 29.23 -12.69 -25.65
N CYS A 168 28.76 -11.46 -25.83
CA CYS A 168 27.56 -10.91 -25.20
C CYS A 168 26.48 -11.94 -24.83
N GLY A 169 26.16 -12.01 -23.54
CA GLY A 169 25.21 -12.97 -22.96
C GLY A 169 25.88 -14.14 -22.24
N ASP A 170 27.19 -14.09 -21.98
CA ASP A 170 27.92 -15.13 -21.25
C ASP A 170 28.42 -14.72 -19.84
N GLY A 171 28.34 -13.43 -19.50
CA GLY A 171 28.53 -12.91 -18.14
C GLY A 171 29.95 -12.39 -17.85
N VAL A 172 30.74 -12.16 -18.90
CA VAL A 172 31.98 -11.38 -18.86
C VAL A 172 31.77 -10.11 -19.68
N VAL A 173 32.29 -8.96 -19.22
CA VAL A 173 32.15 -7.70 -19.96
C VAL A 173 33.39 -7.50 -20.85
N ASP A 174 33.24 -7.85 -22.12
CA ASP A 174 34.35 -7.88 -23.08
C ASP A 174 34.55 -6.53 -23.84
N THR A 175 35.65 -6.39 -24.60
CA THR A 175 36.05 -5.11 -25.22
C THR A 175 35.10 -4.70 -26.34
N GLY A 176 34.14 -3.85 -25.98
CA GLY A 176 33.08 -3.36 -26.86
C GLY A 176 31.73 -3.25 -26.16
N GLU A 177 31.62 -3.86 -24.98
CA GLU A 177 30.40 -3.99 -24.19
C GLU A 177 30.37 -2.99 -23.03
N GLU A 178 29.15 -2.65 -22.59
CA GLU A 178 28.93 -1.71 -21.48
C GLU A 178 28.53 -2.44 -20.19
N CYS A 179 28.00 -3.65 -20.33
CA CYS A 179 27.59 -4.62 -19.31
C CYS A 179 27.46 -6.00 -19.97
N ASP A 180 27.43 -7.05 -19.14
CA ASP A 180 26.92 -8.38 -19.50
C ASP A 180 26.45 -9.05 -18.20
N ASP A 181 25.16 -9.35 -18.08
CA ASP A 181 24.53 -10.09 -16.98
C ASP A 181 24.37 -11.58 -17.32
N GLY A 182 24.99 -12.04 -18.40
CA GLY A 182 24.97 -13.39 -18.93
C GLY A 182 23.60 -13.77 -19.48
N GLY A 183 23.14 -14.97 -19.11
CA GLY A 183 21.79 -15.45 -19.44
C GLY A 183 20.64 -14.66 -18.81
N ALA A 184 20.92 -13.57 -18.07
CA ALA A 184 19.93 -12.61 -17.60
C ALA A 184 19.74 -11.38 -18.52
N ASN A 185 20.58 -11.22 -19.57
CA ASN A 185 20.42 -10.13 -20.54
C ASN A 185 19.02 -10.16 -21.18
N SER A 186 18.36 -9.01 -21.25
CA SER A 186 16.94 -8.93 -21.61
C SER A 186 16.55 -7.57 -22.19
N ASP A 187 15.82 -7.61 -23.31
CA ASP A 187 15.18 -6.44 -23.93
C ASP A 187 13.74 -6.21 -23.41
N THR A 188 13.44 -6.71 -22.20
CA THR A 188 12.09 -6.65 -21.60
C THR A 188 12.08 -6.58 -20.05
N ALA A 189 13.23 -6.72 -19.39
CA ALA A 189 13.32 -6.69 -17.93
C ALA A 189 13.99 -5.38 -17.48
N PRO A 190 13.39 -4.62 -16.55
CA PRO A 190 13.99 -3.40 -16.01
C PRO A 190 15.39 -3.63 -15.44
N ASP A 191 16.26 -2.64 -15.62
CA ASP A 191 17.67 -2.56 -15.21
C ASP A 191 18.61 -3.62 -15.81
N ALA A 192 18.09 -4.63 -16.52
CA ALA A 192 18.89 -5.69 -17.13
C ALA A 192 19.70 -5.15 -18.33
N CYS A 193 20.92 -5.65 -18.49
CA CYS A 193 21.71 -5.42 -19.69
C CYS A 193 20.94 -5.92 -20.93
N ARG A 194 20.89 -5.10 -21.98
CA ARG A 194 20.15 -5.45 -23.21
C ARG A 194 20.88 -6.53 -23.99
N THR A 195 20.20 -7.27 -24.86
CA THR A 195 20.78 -8.41 -25.60
C THR A 195 21.86 -8.02 -26.62
N THR A 196 22.17 -6.72 -26.74
CA THR A 196 23.32 -6.17 -27.48
C THR A 196 24.45 -5.68 -26.57
N CYS A 197 24.49 -6.11 -25.30
CA CYS A 197 25.45 -5.76 -24.25
C CYS A 197 25.69 -4.26 -24.09
N ARG A 198 24.56 -3.54 -24.09
CA ARG A 198 24.42 -2.14 -23.72
C ARG A 198 23.62 -2.06 -22.44
N ARG A 199 23.95 -1.07 -21.62
CA ARG A 199 23.16 -0.81 -20.41
C ARG A 199 21.74 -0.40 -20.80
N ALA A 200 20.78 -0.80 -19.97
CA ALA A 200 19.57 -0.05 -19.67
C ALA A 200 19.67 1.43 -20.10
N PHE A 201 18.93 1.84 -21.15
CA PHE A 201 19.04 3.20 -21.69
C PHE A 201 17.72 3.75 -22.27
N CYS A 202 17.41 4.97 -21.84
CA CYS A 202 16.34 5.78 -22.40
C CYS A 202 16.29 5.80 -23.94
N GLY A 203 15.16 5.32 -24.47
CA GLY A 203 14.86 5.16 -25.88
C GLY A 203 14.82 3.71 -26.36
N ASP A 204 14.81 2.70 -25.48
CA ASP A 204 14.88 1.28 -25.85
C ASP A 204 13.59 0.42 -25.68
N ALA A 205 12.51 1.04 -25.22
CA ALA A 205 11.15 0.52 -25.01
C ALA A 205 10.94 -0.36 -23.76
N VAL A 206 11.81 -0.24 -22.76
CA VAL A 206 11.66 -0.79 -21.41
C VAL A 206 11.84 0.35 -20.40
N ILE A 207 11.04 0.39 -19.33
CA ILE A 207 11.18 1.40 -18.27
C ILE A 207 12.10 0.83 -17.19
N ASP A 208 13.32 1.36 -17.08
CA ASP A 208 14.30 0.99 -16.06
C ASP A 208 14.09 1.78 -14.74
N ALA A 209 14.74 1.41 -13.64
CA ALA A 209 14.50 2.03 -12.33
C ALA A 209 15.06 3.46 -12.18
N ALA A 210 15.78 3.96 -13.18
CA ALA A 210 16.19 5.36 -13.30
C ALA A 210 15.16 6.23 -14.05
N GLU A 211 14.09 5.63 -14.57
CA GLU A 211 13.20 6.19 -15.60
C GLU A 211 11.75 6.21 -15.11
N THR A 212 10.93 7.04 -15.74
CA THR A 212 9.51 7.20 -15.37
C THR A 212 8.54 7.08 -16.56
N CYS A 213 9.09 6.97 -17.77
CA CYS A 213 8.44 6.51 -18.99
C CYS A 213 9.53 6.00 -19.95
N ASP A 214 9.14 5.18 -20.94
CA ASP A 214 9.93 4.95 -22.14
C ASP A 214 9.01 4.50 -23.29
N ASP A 215 8.91 5.30 -24.36
CA ASP A 215 8.20 4.99 -25.60
C ASP A 215 9.16 4.46 -26.69
N GLY A 216 10.38 4.08 -26.30
CA GLY A 216 11.45 3.63 -27.16
C GLY A 216 11.92 4.70 -28.15
N GLY A 217 12.11 4.28 -29.40
CA GLY A 217 12.41 5.18 -30.52
C GLY A 217 11.30 6.19 -30.88
N ALA A 218 10.23 6.31 -30.07
CA ALA A 218 9.24 7.37 -30.16
C ALA A 218 9.46 8.51 -29.12
N ASN A 219 10.39 8.37 -28.17
CA ASN A 219 10.74 9.43 -27.21
C ASN A 219 11.08 10.74 -27.95
N SER A 220 10.55 11.88 -27.47
CA SER A 220 10.67 13.16 -28.19
C SER A 220 10.49 14.39 -27.31
N ASP A 221 11.44 15.33 -27.42
CA ASP A 221 11.37 16.67 -26.82
C ASP A 221 10.61 17.68 -27.70
N THR A 222 9.72 17.19 -28.57
CA THR A 222 8.96 18.02 -29.53
C THR A 222 7.58 17.48 -29.92
N ALA A 223 7.26 16.23 -29.57
CA ALA A 223 5.96 15.64 -29.84
C ALA A 223 5.10 15.69 -28.55
N PRO A 224 3.87 16.23 -28.61
CA PRO A 224 2.95 16.18 -27.48
C PRO A 224 2.70 14.75 -27.01
N ASP A 225 2.56 14.59 -25.69
CA ASP A 225 2.26 13.34 -24.98
C ASP A 225 3.35 12.24 -25.08
N ALA A 226 4.47 12.50 -25.76
CA ALA A 226 5.58 11.55 -25.89
C ALA A 226 6.60 11.70 -24.77
N CYS A 227 7.05 10.58 -24.20
CA CYS A 227 8.14 10.53 -23.23
C CYS A 227 9.37 11.34 -23.70
N ARG A 228 9.97 12.15 -22.82
CA ARG A 228 11.12 13.00 -23.22
C ARG A 228 12.37 12.16 -23.41
N THR A 229 13.36 12.68 -24.15
CA THR A 229 14.62 11.94 -24.42
C THR A 229 15.52 11.78 -23.18
N THR A 230 15.05 12.24 -22.02
CA THR A 230 15.60 12.02 -20.68
C THR A 230 14.77 11.04 -19.83
N CYS A 231 13.77 10.37 -20.42
CA CYS A 231 12.88 9.39 -19.80
C CYS A 231 12.15 9.86 -18.54
N VAL A 232 11.72 11.12 -18.64
CA VAL A 232 10.76 11.78 -17.78
C VAL A 232 9.47 11.94 -18.61
N PRO A 233 8.28 11.66 -18.04
CA PRO A 233 7.00 11.87 -18.69
C PRO A 233 6.87 13.26 -19.29
N ALA A 234 6.15 13.31 -20.41
CA ALA A 234 5.60 14.53 -20.98
C ALA A 234 4.82 15.30 -19.90
N GLY A 235 5.18 16.56 -19.66
CA GLY A 235 4.40 17.44 -18.79
C GLY A 235 5.14 18.67 -18.27
N CYS A 236 4.33 19.56 -17.74
CA CYS A 236 4.63 20.95 -17.42
C CYS A 236 6.06 21.28 -16.93
N GLY A 237 6.72 22.12 -17.71
CA GLY A 237 8.09 22.61 -17.50
C GLY A 237 9.12 22.07 -18.49
N ASP A 238 8.72 21.27 -19.47
CA ASP A 238 9.66 20.56 -20.38
C ASP A 238 9.97 21.25 -21.72
N GLY A 239 9.14 22.19 -22.17
CA GLY A 239 9.27 22.96 -23.42
C GLY A 239 8.28 22.58 -24.54
N VAL A 240 7.35 21.66 -24.28
CA VAL A 240 6.33 21.19 -25.22
C VAL A 240 4.95 21.34 -24.59
N VAL A 241 3.92 21.67 -25.40
CA VAL A 241 2.54 21.77 -24.90
C VAL A 241 1.83 20.43 -25.10
N ASP A 242 1.55 19.72 -24.01
CA ASP A 242 0.94 18.38 -24.02
C ASP A 242 -0.60 18.40 -23.90
N THR A 243 -1.25 17.23 -23.99
CA THR A 243 -2.71 17.10 -23.95
C THR A 243 -3.28 17.35 -22.55
N GLY A 244 -3.56 18.62 -22.30
CA GLY A 244 -4.14 19.13 -21.05
C GLY A 244 -3.67 20.55 -20.72
N GLU A 245 -2.57 20.97 -21.34
CA GLU A 245 -1.90 22.23 -21.10
C GLU A 245 -2.37 23.33 -22.05
N GLY A 246 -2.32 24.58 -21.59
CA GLY A 246 -2.65 25.75 -22.42
C GLY A 246 -1.42 26.47 -22.96
N CYS A 247 -0.25 26.23 -22.37
CA CYS A 247 1.06 26.73 -22.74
C CYS A 247 2.14 25.87 -22.07
N ASP A 248 3.38 26.01 -22.53
CA ASP A 248 4.58 25.61 -21.82
C ASP A 248 5.76 26.44 -22.37
N ASP A 249 6.49 27.12 -21.49
CA ASP A 249 7.73 27.88 -21.78
C ASP A 249 8.98 27.16 -21.24
N GLY A 250 8.85 25.86 -20.93
CA GLY A 250 9.83 24.99 -20.31
C GLY A 250 10.22 25.44 -18.91
N GLY A 251 11.51 25.33 -18.59
CA GLY A 251 12.11 25.91 -17.38
C GLY A 251 12.04 27.45 -17.27
N SER A 252 11.25 28.12 -18.11
CA SER A 252 10.88 29.54 -18.00
C SER A 252 9.49 29.75 -17.37
N ASN A 253 8.70 28.69 -17.15
CA ASN A 253 7.39 28.74 -16.49
C ASN A 253 7.51 29.44 -15.11
N SER A 254 6.61 30.37 -14.80
CA SER A 254 6.77 31.28 -13.67
C SER A 254 5.48 31.93 -13.18
N ASP A 255 5.18 31.75 -11.90
CA ASP A 255 4.04 32.40 -11.20
C ASP A 255 4.41 33.79 -10.65
N THR A 256 5.44 34.42 -11.23
CA THR A 256 5.91 35.77 -10.83
C THR A 256 6.43 36.62 -11.99
N THR A 257 6.51 36.05 -13.19
CA THR A 257 6.99 36.76 -14.40
C THR A 257 5.81 37.07 -15.29
N PRO A 258 5.55 38.36 -15.62
CA PRO A 258 4.49 38.72 -16.54
C PRO A 258 4.63 38.05 -17.91
N ASP A 259 3.50 37.71 -18.53
CA ASP A 259 3.38 37.04 -19.83
C ASP A 259 3.97 35.62 -19.91
N ALA A 260 4.56 35.08 -18.83
CA ALA A 260 5.06 33.72 -18.78
C ALA A 260 3.94 32.71 -18.48
N CYS A 261 4.03 31.52 -19.06
CA CYS A 261 3.22 30.37 -18.67
C CYS A 261 3.38 30.08 -17.16
N ARG A 262 2.29 29.77 -16.46
CA ARG A 262 2.33 29.45 -15.01
C ARG A 262 2.92 28.06 -14.77
N THR A 263 3.42 27.79 -13.57
CA THR A 263 4.00 26.47 -13.22
C THR A 263 2.99 25.32 -13.18
N SER A 264 1.71 25.62 -13.43
CA SER A 264 0.62 24.67 -13.67
C SER A 264 0.22 24.53 -15.14
N CYS A 265 1.05 25.05 -16.06
CA CYS A 265 0.87 25.06 -17.52
C CYS A 265 -0.47 25.61 -18.01
N ARG A 266 -0.91 26.64 -17.27
CA ARG A 266 -2.00 27.53 -17.61
C ARG A 266 -1.42 28.83 -18.17
N PRO A 267 -1.99 29.39 -19.25
CA PRO A 267 -1.60 30.69 -19.74
C PRO A 267 -1.70 31.75 -18.65
N ALA A 268 -0.77 32.71 -18.70
CA ALA A 268 -0.92 34.06 -18.16
C ALA A 268 -2.39 34.52 -18.20
N SER A 269 -3.02 34.68 -17.04
CA SER A 269 -4.47 34.93 -16.96
C SER A 269 -4.92 35.61 -15.67
N CYS A 270 -5.58 36.77 -15.85
CA CYS A 270 -6.35 37.47 -14.82
C CYS A 270 -6.98 36.58 -13.74
N GLY A 271 -6.62 36.85 -12.49
CA GLY A 271 -6.93 36.08 -11.29
C GLY A 271 -5.74 35.31 -10.71
N ASP A 272 -4.55 35.41 -11.29
CA ASP A 272 -3.37 34.59 -10.91
C ASP A 272 -2.32 35.28 -10.00
N SER A 273 -2.54 36.54 -9.63
CA SER A 273 -1.68 37.40 -8.79
C SER A 273 -0.48 38.06 -9.50
N VAL A 274 -0.36 37.95 -10.82
CA VAL A 274 0.68 38.60 -11.63
C VAL A 274 0.03 39.49 -12.69
N VAL A 275 0.48 40.74 -12.82
CA VAL A 275 -0.09 41.68 -13.81
C VAL A 275 0.54 41.44 -15.18
N ASP A 276 -0.22 40.82 -16.09
CA ASP A 276 0.22 40.41 -17.43
C ASP A 276 -0.04 41.46 -18.54
N GLY A 277 0.39 41.15 -19.76
CA GLY A 277 0.41 41.98 -20.97
C GLY A 277 -0.97 42.32 -21.57
N GLY A 278 -1.78 43.04 -20.81
CA GLY A 278 -3.10 43.55 -21.20
C GLY A 278 -3.91 44.12 -20.04
N GLU A 279 -3.45 43.85 -18.83
CA GLU A 279 -4.08 44.09 -17.54
C GLU A 279 -3.67 45.45 -16.96
N GLN A 280 -4.36 45.87 -15.90
CA GLN A 280 -4.11 47.13 -15.20
C GLN A 280 -3.80 46.90 -13.72
N CYS A 281 -4.43 45.88 -13.16
CA CYS A 281 -4.16 45.30 -11.86
C CYS A 281 -4.39 43.81 -11.97
N ASP A 282 -3.83 43.08 -11.01
CA ASP A 282 -4.24 41.73 -10.65
C ASP A 282 -4.00 41.61 -9.13
N MET A 283 -5.01 41.12 -8.41
CA MET A 283 -4.99 40.86 -6.96
C MET A 283 -5.24 39.38 -6.66
N GLY A 284 -5.07 38.51 -7.65
CA GLY A 284 -5.37 37.08 -7.58
C GLY A 284 -6.84 36.82 -7.30
N PHE A 285 -7.09 35.93 -6.36
CA PHE A 285 -8.43 35.63 -5.83
C PHE A 285 -9.14 36.83 -5.16
N ALA A 286 -8.44 37.95 -4.92
CA ALA A 286 -9.08 39.20 -4.45
C ALA A 286 -9.56 40.10 -5.61
N ASN A 287 -9.48 39.65 -6.87
CA ASN A 287 -10.23 40.25 -7.97
C ASN A 287 -11.74 40.06 -7.73
N SER A 288 -12.55 41.11 -7.84
CA SER A 288 -13.98 41.08 -7.52
C SER A 288 -14.78 42.15 -8.27
N ASP A 289 -15.94 41.72 -8.80
CA ASP A 289 -16.98 42.58 -9.38
C ASP A 289 -18.11 42.87 -8.37
N THR A 290 -17.82 42.80 -7.07
CA THR A 290 -18.76 43.12 -5.97
C THR A 290 -18.14 43.85 -4.78
N LEU A 291 -16.82 43.75 -4.58
CA LEU A 291 -16.10 44.43 -3.51
C LEU A 291 -15.56 45.81 -3.95
N PRO A 292 -15.78 46.88 -3.16
CA PRO A 292 -15.19 48.20 -3.41
C PRO A 292 -13.67 48.19 -3.50
N ASP A 293 -13.11 49.01 -4.39
CA ASP A 293 -11.67 49.19 -4.67
C ASP A 293 -10.92 47.94 -5.18
N ALA A 294 -11.60 46.81 -5.33
CA ALA A 294 -11.03 45.59 -5.88
C ALA A 294 -10.66 45.77 -7.36
N CYS A 295 -9.69 44.99 -7.83
CA CYS A 295 -9.52 44.81 -9.27
C CYS A 295 -10.70 44.00 -9.82
N ARG A 296 -11.31 44.39 -10.93
CA ARG A 296 -12.42 43.64 -11.53
C ARG A 296 -11.94 42.30 -12.10
N THR A 297 -12.82 41.32 -12.26
CA THR A 297 -12.49 39.98 -12.80
C THR A 297 -12.01 40.00 -14.28
N THR A 298 -12.01 41.18 -14.89
CA THR A 298 -11.44 41.46 -16.23
C THR A 298 -10.08 42.16 -16.17
N CYS A 299 -9.46 42.20 -14.99
CA CYS A 299 -8.17 42.84 -14.67
C CYS A 299 -8.07 44.31 -15.10
N ARG A 300 -9.19 45.00 -14.85
CA ARG A 300 -9.36 46.44 -14.91
C ARG A 300 -9.41 46.98 -13.49
N HIS A 301 -8.89 48.19 -13.29
CA HIS A 301 -9.16 48.89 -12.04
C HIS A 301 -10.66 49.16 -11.92
N ALA A 302 -11.19 48.98 -10.71
CA ALA A 302 -12.30 49.72 -10.14
C ALA A 302 -12.49 51.10 -10.80
N ALA A 303 -13.62 51.29 -11.51
CA ALA A 303 -13.92 52.52 -12.22
C ALA A 303 -15.40 52.66 -12.64
N CYS A 304 -16.04 53.71 -12.12
CA CYS A 304 -17.36 54.22 -12.51
C CYS A 304 -17.96 53.73 -13.85
N GLY A 305 -19.12 53.09 -13.73
CA GLY A 305 -19.86 52.42 -14.79
C GLY A 305 -19.64 50.90 -14.80
N ASP A 306 -19.14 50.30 -13.71
CA ASP A 306 -18.78 48.87 -13.65
C ASP A 306 -19.67 48.01 -12.72
N SER A 307 -20.67 48.62 -12.08
CA SER A 307 -21.72 48.05 -11.20
C SER A 307 -21.37 47.92 -9.71
N VAL A 308 -20.21 48.44 -9.27
CA VAL A 308 -19.76 48.43 -7.87
C VAL A 308 -19.45 49.84 -7.42
N VAL A 309 -19.84 50.21 -6.19
CA VAL A 309 -19.57 51.56 -5.64
C VAL A 309 -18.22 51.58 -4.93
N ASP A 310 -17.21 52.18 -5.54
CA ASP A 310 -15.83 52.22 -5.00
C ASP A 310 -15.59 53.37 -3.99
N THR A 311 -14.42 53.39 -3.33
CA THR A 311 -14.11 54.40 -2.29
C THR A 311 -13.89 55.79 -2.89
N GLY A 312 -14.96 56.58 -2.88
CA GLY A 312 -15.00 57.94 -3.39
C GLY A 312 -16.24 58.21 -4.26
N GLU A 313 -16.93 57.15 -4.64
CA GLU A 313 -18.16 57.18 -5.42
C GLU A 313 -19.39 57.26 -4.51
N ALA A 314 -20.47 57.84 -5.02
CA ALA A 314 -21.75 57.98 -4.32
C ALA A 314 -22.84 57.05 -4.89
N CYS A 315 -22.57 56.45 -6.04
CA CYS A 315 -23.37 55.47 -6.76
C CYS A 315 -22.50 54.84 -7.85
N ASP A 316 -22.91 53.67 -8.35
CA ASP A 316 -22.56 53.10 -9.64
C ASP A 316 -23.79 52.25 -10.06
N ASP A 317 -24.13 52.21 -11.35
CA ASP A 317 -25.22 51.40 -11.89
C ASP A 317 -24.86 50.60 -13.16
N GLY A 318 -23.56 50.36 -13.40
CA GLY A 318 -23.04 49.46 -14.42
C GLY A 318 -23.10 49.99 -15.85
N ASN A 319 -23.18 51.31 -16.00
CA ASN A 319 -23.55 51.93 -17.26
C ASN A 319 -22.88 53.32 -17.48
N THR A 320 -23.19 54.00 -18.60
CA THR A 320 -22.55 55.28 -19.00
C THR A 320 -23.56 56.32 -19.51
N VAL A 321 -24.79 56.28 -18.99
CA VAL A 321 -25.89 57.19 -19.36
C VAL A 321 -26.05 58.27 -18.29
N ASP A 322 -25.34 59.38 -18.49
CA ASP A 322 -25.28 60.58 -17.63
C ASP A 322 -26.64 61.24 -17.26
N THR A 323 -27.77 60.71 -17.75
CA THR A 323 -29.14 61.18 -17.54
C THR A 323 -30.01 60.19 -16.75
N ASP A 324 -29.43 59.18 -16.11
CA ASP A 324 -30.14 58.31 -15.18
C ASP A 324 -29.79 58.64 -13.70
N ALA A 325 -29.88 57.67 -12.79
CA ALA A 325 -29.73 57.95 -11.36
C ALA A 325 -28.26 58.16 -10.96
N CYS A 326 -27.30 57.65 -11.75
CA CYS A 326 -25.88 57.80 -11.49
C CYS A 326 -25.17 58.45 -12.68
N ARG A 327 -24.52 59.59 -12.44
CA ARG A 327 -23.78 60.26 -13.52
C ARG A 327 -22.49 59.53 -13.83
N ASN A 328 -21.93 59.79 -15.01
CA ASN A 328 -20.67 59.24 -15.52
C ASN A 328 -19.40 59.71 -14.75
N THR A 329 -19.59 60.31 -13.57
CA THR A 329 -18.54 60.65 -12.59
C THR A 329 -18.84 60.03 -11.22
N CYS A 330 -19.72 59.05 -11.17
CA CYS A 330 -20.21 58.30 -10.01
C CYS A 330 -20.58 59.19 -8.81
N ALA A 331 -21.25 60.28 -9.17
CA ALA A 331 -21.94 61.18 -8.27
C ALA A 331 -23.43 61.09 -8.61
N LEU A 332 -24.26 60.84 -7.60
CA LEU A 332 -25.73 60.82 -7.71
C LEU A 332 -26.22 62.00 -8.56
N ALA A 333 -27.08 61.73 -9.53
CA ALA A 333 -27.78 62.78 -10.27
C ALA A 333 -28.63 63.60 -9.29
N GLY A 334 -28.60 64.92 -9.41
CA GLY A 334 -29.27 65.76 -8.42
C GLY A 334 -29.46 67.20 -8.83
N CYS A 335 -30.72 67.61 -8.84
CA CYS A 335 -31.22 68.93 -9.17
C CYS A 335 -30.29 70.13 -8.94
N GLY A 336 -30.05 70.86 -10.02
CA GLY A 336 -29.22 72.07 -10.07
C GLY A 336 -27.78 71.78 -10.50
N ASP A 337 -27.52 70.67 -11.20
CA ASP A 337 -26.17 70.26 -11.61
C ASP A 337 -25.86 70.45 -13.10
N GLY A 338 -26.87 70.66 -13.94
CA GLY A 338 -26.76 70.88 -15.38
C GLY A 338 -27.30 69.75 -16.27
N VAL A 339 -27.72 68.62 -15.70
CA VAL A 339 -28.22 67.45 -16.46
C VAL A 339 -29.58 66.98 -15.90
N VAL A 340 -30.59 66.84 -16.77
CA VAL A 340 -31.94 66.41 -16.37
C VAL A 340 -31.96 64.89 -16.16
N GLY A 341 -32.12 64.46 -14.90
CA GLY A 341 -32.16 63.06 -14.48
C GLY A 341 -33.58 62.44 -14.38
N PRO A 342 -33.70 61.20 -13.85
CA PRO A 342 -34.97 60.47 -13.74
C PRO A 342 -35.97 61.12 -12.79
N GLY A 343 -37.08 61.60 -13.35
CA GLY A 343 -38.15 62.23 -12.57
C GLY A 343 -37.99 63.75 -12.42
N GLU A 344 -36.97 64.33 -13.03
CA GLU A 344 -36.80 65.78 -13.14
C GLU A 344 -37.55 66.30 -14.39
N ASP A 345 -38.40 67.31 -14.20
CA ASP A 345 -39.10 68.00 -15.31
C ASP A 345 -38.21 69.08 -15.96
N CYS A 346 -37.15 69.52 -15.25
CA CYS A 346 -36.20 70.55 -15.65
C CYS A 346 -34.91 70.44 -14.83
N ASP A 347 -33.83 71.03 -15.34
CA ASP A 347 -32.64 71.44 -14.59
C ASP A 347 -32.11 72.74 -15.22
N ASP A 348 -31.63 73.69 -14.40
CA ASP A 348 -31.01 74.94 -14.86
C ASP A 348 -29.68 75.27 -14.14
N ALA A 349 -28.96 74.24 -13.70
CA ALA A 349 -27.65 74.28 -13.06
C ALA A 349 -27.56 75.17 -11.79
N ASN A 350 -28.67 75.33 -11.07
CA ASN A 350 -28.68 75.99 -9.75
C ASN A 350 -29.87 75.54 -8.87
N ALA A 351 -29.92 76.03 -7.62
CA ALA A 351 -30.88 75.60 -6.60
C ALA A 351 -31.91 76.68 -6.20
N SER A 352 -32.44 77.44 -7.17
CA SER A 352 -33.34 78.58 -6.94
C SER A 352 -34.82 78.19 -6.97
N ASN A 353 -35.46 78.01 -5.81
CA ASN A 353 -36.93 77.83 -5.72
C ASN A 353 -37.76 79.09 -6.09
N THR A 354 -37.27 79.95 -6.98
CA THR A 354 -37.92 81.24 -7.30
C THR A 354 -37.97 81.58 -8.78
N ASP A 355 -37.45 80.75 -9.68
CA ASP A 355 -37.47 80.97 -11.12
C ASP A 355 -37.96 79.72 -11.88
N ALA A 356 -37.30 79.31 -12.96
CA ALA A 356 -37.89 78.42 -13.96
C ALA A 356 -37.98 76.95 -13.52
N CYS A 357 -37.12 76.54 -12.58
CA CYS A 357 -37.05 75.20 -12.03
C CYS A 357 -36.92 75.31 -10.50
N LEU A 358 -37.64 74.49 -9.73
CA LEU A 358 -37.43 74.42 -8.29
C LEU A 358 -36.12 73.67 -7.98
N SER A 359 -35.59 73.83 -6.76
CA SER A 359 -34.50 72.97 -6.23
C SER A 359 -34.95 71.53 -5.91
N SER A 360 -36.17 71.16 -6.32
CA SER A 360 -36.71 69.80 -6.39
C SER A 360 -36.90 69.31 -7.83
N CYS A 361 -36.41 70.09 -8.81
CA CYS A 361 -36.44 69.87 -10.25
C CYS A 361 -37.83 69.54 -10.85
N VAL A 362 -38.84 70.17 -10.25
CA VAL A 362 -40.19 70.33 -10.80
C VAL A 362 -40.33 71.76 -11.35
N ALA A 363 -41.04 71.91 -12.46
CA ALA A 363 -41.37 73.23 -13.01
C ALA A 363 -42.43 73.95 -12.15
N ALA A 364 -42.11 75.14 -11.62
CA ALA A 364 -42.84 75.77 -10.51
C ALA A 364 -44.29 76.27 -10.83
N SER A 365 -45.27 76.01 -9.93
CA SER A 365 -46.72 76.34 -10.03
C SER A 365 -47.57 76.17 -8.72
N CYS A 366 -48.67 76.95 -8.48
CA CYS A 366 -49.43 77.06 -7.17
C CYS A 366 -49.80 75.69 -6.58
N GLY A 367 -49.10 75.31 -5.50
CA GLY A 367 -49.22 74.03 -4.82
C GLY A 367 -47.96 73.17 -4.88
N ASP A 368 -46.77 73.76 -4.98
CA ASP A 368 -45.47 73.10 -5.16
C ASP A 368 -44.48 73.29 -3.98
N GLY A 369 -44.80 74.16 -3.03
CA GLY A 369 -43.99 74.54 -1.88
C GLY A 369 -43.58 76.02 -1.84
N PHE A 370 -43.61 76.73 -2.98
CA PHE A 370 -42.81 77.93 -3.19
C PHE A 370 -43.55 79.05 -3.94
N VAL A 371 -42.95 80.25 -3.95
CA VAL A 371 -43.47 81.39 -4.71
C VAL A 371 -42.52 81.68 -5.86
N HIS A 372 -42.83 81.12 -7.03
CA HIS A 372 -42.19 81.46 -8.30
C HIS A 372 -42.26 82.99 -8.50
N ALA A 373 -41.10 83.65 -8.51
CA ALA A 373 -40.96 85.09 -8.29
C ALA A 373 -41.42 85.90 -9.50
N GLY A 374 -42.71 86.27 -9.48
CA GLY A 374 -43.39 86.94 -10.58
C GLY A 374 -44.66 86.24 -11.04
N VAL A 375 -45.03 85.11 -10.44
CA VAL A 375 -46.15 84.26 -10.88
C VAL A 375 -47.25 84.08 -9.83
N GLU A 376 -46.93 83.84 -8.54
CA GLU A 376 -47.89 83.29 -7.55
C GLU A 376 -47.95 83.94 -6.15
N ASP A 377 -48.92 83.53 -5.32
CA ASP A 377 -49.32 84.16 -4.03
C ASP A 377 -49.16 83.24 -2.78
N CYS A 378 -49.69 82.01 -2.79
CA CYS A 378 -49.59 81.02 -1.69
C CYS A 378 -50.03 79.60 -2.13
N ASP A 379 -49.95 78.57 -1.26
CA ASP A 379 -49.47 77.26 -1.75
C ASP A 379 -50.14 75.95 -1.22
N ARG A 380 -51.33 75.97 -0.58
CA ARG A 380 -52.09 74.73 -0.18
C ARG A 380 -51.65 73.97 1.11
N ASP A 381 -50.91 74.59 2.05
CA ASP A 381 -50.90 74.41 3.55
C ASP A 381 -51.01 72.91 4.06
N PRO A 382 -49.91 72.22 4.49
CA PRO A 382 -49.95 70.86 5.06
C PRO A 382 -50.57 70.75 6.49
N PRO A 383 -51.04 69.56 6.90
CA PRO A 383 -52.04 69.36 7.97
C PRO A 383 -51.69 69.63 9.47
N ARG A 384 -52.72 69.85 10.32
CA ARG A 384 -52.67 70.09 11.80
C ARG A 384 -53.40 69.02 12.66
N ALA A 385 -53.17 68.90 13.98
CA ALA A 385 -53.50 67.68 14.77
C ALA A 385 -54.94 67.45 15.31
N CYS A 386 -55.32 66.17 15.57
CA CYS A 386 -56.54 65.67 16.25
C CYS A 386 -56.31 64.41 17.13
N THR A 387 -57.36 63.89 17.80
CA THR A 387 -57.31 62.74 18.74
C THR A 387 -58.47 61.74 18.58
N SER A 388 -58.26 60.46 18.92
CA SER A 388 -59.22 59.35 18.75
C SER A 388 -59.77 58.76 20.07
N SER A 389 -60.67 57.78 19.98
CA SER A 389 -61.58 57.36 21.06
C SER A 389 -61.03 56.40 22.12
N CYS A 390 -59.86 55.78 21.91
CA CYS A 390 -59.21 54.89 22.90
C CYS A 390 -58.01 55.54 23.65
N GLY A 391 -57.51 56.69 23.19
CA GLY A 391 -56.46 57.46 23.91
C GLY A 391 -55.32 58.04 23.06
N THR A 392 -55.25 57.72 21.77
CA THR A 392 -54.13 58.05 20.84
C THR A 392 -54.62 58.87 19.61
N GLY A 393 -53.74 59.51 18.78
CA GLY A 393 -54.14 60.64 17.86
C GLY A 393 -53.62 60.68 16.39
N GLY A 394 -53.77 61.83 15.69
CA GLY A 394 -53.37 62.06 14.25
C GLY A 394 -53.54 63.52 13.69
N LEU A 395 -53.72 63.77 12.36
CA LEU A 395 -53.62 65.07 11.60
C LEU A 395 -54.74 65.45 10.54
N GLU A 396 -54.87 66.73 10.08
CA GLU A 396 -55.91 67.29 9.15
C GLU A 396 -55.57 68.46 8.13
N SER A 397 -55.99 68.44 6.82
CA SER A 397 -55.33 69.04 5.58
C SER A 397 -55.85 70.35 4.85
N CYS A 398 -55.85 70.54 3.48
CA CYS A 398 -56.08 71.83 2.71
C CYS A 398 -56.37 71.77 1.15
N ALA A 399 -56.84 72.85 0.48
CA ALA A 399 -57.32 72.93 -0.93
C ALA A 399 -57.31 74.32 -1.66
N ALA A 400 -57.07 74.37 -2.99
CA ALA A 400 -57.16 75.59 -3.86
C ALA A 400 -56.33 76.81 -3.40
N CYS A 401 -55.36 76.51 -2.54
CA CYS A 401 -54.46 77.38 -1.79
C CYS A 401 -55.09 77.83 -0.36
N ALA A 402 -56.02 77.05 0.30
CA ALA A 402 -56.64 77.18 1.70
C ALA A 402 -57.39 75.92 2.39
N TRP A 403 -57.60 75.82 3.74
CA TRP A 403 -57.39 74.60 4.64
C TRP A 403 -58.57 73.77 5.36
N SER A 404 -58.60 72.38 5.40
CA SER A 404 -59.23 71.40 6.42
C SER A 404 -59.20 69.80 6.17
N GLY A 405 -59.15 68.87 7.19
CA GLY A 405 -59.71 67.43 7.21
C GLY A 405 -58.87 66.14 7.67
N ALA A 406 -59.39 65.18 8.54
CA ALA A 406 -58.77 64.41 9.74
C ALA A 406 -58.41 62.82 9.82
N CYS A 407 -58.33 62.12 11.03
CA CYS A 407 -57.25 61.14 11.52
C CYS A 407 -57.47 59.87 12.54
N THR A 408 -56.54 58.83 12.70
CA THR A 408 -56.54 57.58 13.64
C THR A 408 -55.19 56.71 13.94
N PRO A 409 -55.08 55.69 14.92
CA PRO A 409 -53.79 55.05 15.53
C PRO A 409 -53.62 53.42 15.87
N PRO A 410 -52.99 52.76 16.96
CA PRO A 410 -52.03 51.54 16.99
C PRO A 410 -52.17 50.27 18.02
N SER A 411 -51.11 49.44 18.44
CA SER A 411 -51.09 47.99 19.04
C SER A 411 -50.08 47.46 20.22
N GLU A 412 -49.76 46.09 20.42
CA GLU A 412 -49.35 45.26 21.68
C GLU A 412 -47.96 44.43 21.84
N ILE A 413 -47.57 43.96 23.08
CA ILE A 413 -46.42 43.04 23.53
C ILE A 413 -46.63 42.08 24.77
N CYS A 414 -45.75 41.08 25.01
CA CYS A 414 -45.76 40.07 26.10
C CYS A 414 -45.25 40.57 27.49
N ASN A 415 -46.08 40.46 28.55
CA ASN A 415 -45.75 40.81 29.95
C ASN A 415 -46.82 40.43 31.01
N GLY A 416 -47.98 39.89 30.61
CA GLY A 416 -49.12 39.59 31.48
C GLY A 416 -50.41 40.37 31.17
N ALA A 417 -50.54 41.00 29.99
CA ALA A 417 -51.57 42.02 29.67
C ALA A 417 -52.43 41.73 28.42
N ASP A 418 -53.08 42.78 27.87
CA ASP A 418 -53.98 42.79 26.69
C ASP A 418 -54.02 44.22 26.10
N ASP A 419 -52.97 44.60 25.36
CA ASP A 419 -52.78 45.95 24.79
C ASP A 419 -53.54 46.21 23.45
N VAL A 420 -53.94 45.18 22.67
CA VAL A 420 -54.88 45.36 21.53
C VAL A 420 -56.35 45.24 21.92
N CYS A 421 -56.67 45.00 23.20
CA CYS A 421 -58.04 44.84 23.72
C CYS A 421 -58.82 43.68 23.07
N ALA A 422 -58.16 42.52 22.91
CA ALA A 422 -58.70 41.31 22.29
C ALA A 422 -58.55 40.03 23.14
N GLY A 423 -57.57 39.99 24.06
CA GLY A 423 -57.32 38.91 25.02
C GLY A 423 -56.55 37.69 24.47
N GLY A 424 -55.61 37.07 25.19
CA GLY A 424 -55.15 37.35 26.56
C GLY A 424 -53.63 37.25 26.73
N ALA A 425 -53.21 37.13 28.00
CA ALA A 425 -51.82 37.33 28.39
C ALA A 425 -50.84 36.27 27.85
N ASP A 426 -49.90 36.74 27.02
CA ASP A 426 -48.61 36.10 26.70
C ASP A 426 -48.70 34.77 25.91
N ASP A 427 -49.74 34.62 25.06
CA ASP A 427 -50.05 33.41 24.27
C ASP A 427 -49.05 33.09 23.11
N GLY A 428 -47.72 33.14 23.34
CA GLY A 428 -46.72 33.07 22.23
C GLY A 428 -45.27 32.64 22.51
N PHE A 429 -44.94 31.89 23.57
CA PHE A 429 -43.54 31.53 23.92
C PHE A 429 -43.28 30.00 24.04
N PRO A 430 -42.03 29.51 23.82
CA PRO A 430 -41.74 28.09 23.48
C PRO A 430 -41.67 27.12 24.68
N CYS A 431 -41.37 27.63 25.87
CA CYS A 431 -41.52 26.94 27.16
C CYS A 431 -42.29 27.90 28.09
N VAL A 432 -42.79 27.39 29.22
CA VAL A 432 -43.24 28.24 30.34
C VAL A 432 -42.42 27.86 31.55
N GLN A 433 -41.95 28.86 32.31
CA GLN A 433 -41.03 28.75 33.44
C GLN A 433 -41.23 27.48 34.31
N GLY A 434 -40.38 26.46 34.10
CA GLY A 434 -40.33 25.23 34.92
C GLY A 434 -40.59 23.86 34.25
N ALA A 435 -40.61 23.74 32.92
CA ALA A 435 -40.77 22.45 32.20
C ALA A 435 -39.53 21.51 32.25
N ALA A 436 -39.59 20.26 31.73
CA ALA A 436 -38.49 19.27 31.78
C ALA A 436 -37.94 18.84 30.39
N VAL A 437 -36.63 18.57 30.29
CA VAL A 437 -35.79 18.59 29.04
C VAL A 437 -34.45 17.81 29.21
N GLY A 438 -33.63 17.52 28.17
CA GLY A 438 -32.49 16.56 28.20
C GLY A 438 -31.10 17.06 28.69
N CYS A 439 -30.14 16.17 29.01
CA CYS A 439 -28.72 16.47 29.35
C CYS A 439 -27.71 15.28 29.22
N THR A 440 -26.44 15.46 29.62
CA THR A 440 -25.33 14.45 29.56
C THR A 440 -24.67 14.19 30.94
N THR A 441 -24.09 12.98 31.18
CA THR A 441 -23.58 12.49 32.49
C THR A 441 -22.04 12.29 32.56
N THR A 442 -21.51 11.97 33.76
CA THR A 442 -20.07 12.03 34.09
C THR A 442 -19.20 10.77 33.91
N CYS A 443 -19.73 9.55 33.72
CA CYS A 443 -18.93 8.42 33.19
C CYS A 443 -19.16 8.14 31.69
N GLY A 444 -19.75 9.10 30.95
CA GLY A 444 -19.77 9.11 29.47
C GLY A 444 -21.12 8.79 28.80
N THR A 445 -22.23 8.74 29.54
CA THR A 445 -23.58 8.40 29.00
C THR A 445 -24.61 9.55 29.19
N SER A 446 -25.86 9.42 28.73
CA SER A 446 -26.88 10.50 28.61
C SER A 446 -28.02 10.50 29.68
N GLY A 447 -28.70 11.64 29.93
CA GLY A 447 -29.81 11.81 30.92
C GLY A 447 -30.74 13.06 30.73
N THR A 448 -31.31 13.65 31.81
CA THR A 448 -32.37 14.73 31.75
C THR A 448 -32.41 15.80 32.89
N GLY A 449 -32.78 17.07 32.59
CA GLY A 449 -32.95 18.28 33.45
C GLY A 449 -34.23 19.17 33.23
N THR A 450 -34.21 20.50 33.51
CA THR A 450 -35.42 21.40 33.55
C THR A 450 -35.27 22.91 33.18
N CYS A 451 -36.28 23.48 32.50
CA CYS A 451 -36.40 24.82 31.88
C CYS A 451 -36.57 26.05 32.83
N THR A 452 -36.13 27.24 32.38
CA THR A 452 -35.84 28.46 33.18
C THR A 452 -36.85 29.63 33.03
N ALA A 453 -36.57 30.79 33.66
CA ALA A 453 -37.47 31.95 33.77
C ALA A 453 -37.65 32.82 32.51
N ALA A 454 -36.73 32.72 31.54
CA ALA A 454 -36.92 33.22 30.18
C ALA A 454 -37.23 32.07 29.19
N CYS A 455 -37.56 30.89 29.73
CA CYS A 455 -38.05 29.72 29.00
C CYS A 455 -37.00 28.92 28.17
N ALA A 456 -35.78 28.69 28.72
CA ALA A 456 -34.70 27.86 28.11
C ALA A 456 -34.09 26.77 29.04
N VAL A 457 -33.22 25.87 28.52
CA VAL A 457 -32.87 24.49 28.99
C VAL A 457 -31.47 24.35 29.68
N PRO A 458 -31.18 23.34 30.56
CA PRO A 458 -29.85 23.15 31.20
C PRO A 458 -29.17 21.77 31.06
N ALA A 459 -27.85 21.70 31.32
CA ALA A 459 -27.05 20.45 31.37
C ALA A 459 -26.01 20.40 32.52
N GLY A 460 -25.41 19.23 32.78
CA GLY A 460 -24.33 19.03 33.77
C GLY A 460 -24.57 17.85 34.73
N ALA A 461 -24.02 17.92 35.95
CA ALA A 461 -24.08 16.85 36.96
C ALA A 461 -25.49 16.52 37.53
N SER A 462 -26.56 17.05 36.93
CA SER A 462 -27.97 16.78 37.24
C SER A 462 -28.55 15.66 36.35
N CYS A 463 -27.77 14.61 36.08
CA CYS A 463 -27.98 13.68 34.96
C CYS A 463 -27.51 12.24 35.35
N THR A 464 -28.12 11.14 34.86
CA THR A 464 -28.05 9.80 35.54
C THR A 464 -27.88 8.55 34.61
N PRO A 465 -26.99 7.56 34.92
CA PRO A 465 -26.62 6.39 34.07
C PRO A 465 -27.23 4.98 34.43
N PRO A 466 -26.91 3.87 33.67
CA PRO A 466 -27.51 2.51 33.77
C PRO A 466 -26.68 1.40 34.53
N ALA A 467 -26.78 0.08 34.20
CA ALA A 467 -26.37 -1.05 35.08
C ALA A 467 -25.92 -2.43 34.47
N GLU A 468 -25.33 -3.29 35.33
CA GLU A 468 -24.47 -4.51 35.22
C GLU A 468 -24.98 -5.84 34.57
N ALA A 469 -24.05 -6.69 34.06
CA ALA A 469 -24.26 -8.07 33.55
C ALA A 469 -23.24 -9.15 34.04
N CYS A 470 -23.39 -10.42 33.62
CA CYS A 470 -22.45 -11.53 33.90
C CYS A 470 -21.77 -12.01 32.61
N ASN A 471 -20.54 -11.55 32.40
CA ASN A 471 -19.78 -11.66 31.16
C ASN A 471 -18.24 -11.46 31.34
N GLY A 472 -17.77 -10.93 32.48
CA GLY A 472 -16.39 -10.52 32.70
C GLY A 472 -16.11 -9.01 32.74
N LEU A 473 -17.12 -8.14 32.73
CA LEU A 473 -17.01 -6.67 32.64
C LEU A 473 -17.75 -5.94 33.80
N ASP A 474 -17.81 -4.60 33.72
CA ASP A 474 -18.34 -3.65 34.72
C ASP A 474 -19.05 -2.53 33.95
N ASP A 475 -20.39 -2.52 33.98
CA ASP A 475 -21.26 -1.63 33.20
C ASP A 475 -21.98 -0.57 34.08
N ASP A 476 -21.92 -0.70 35.42
CA ASP A 476 -22.56 0.24 36.37
C ASP A 476 -21.63 1.29 37.01
N CYS A 477 -20.35 1.30 36.61
CA CYS A 477 -19.29 2.19 37.09
C CYS A 477 -18.93 1.97 38.60
N THR A 478 -18.98 0.73 39.15
CA THR A 478 -18.74 0.49 40.61
C THR A 478 -17.67 -0.51 41.09
N GLY A 479 -17.06 -1.36 40.24
CA GLY A 479 -15.71 -1.92 40.53
C GLY A 479 -15.50 -3.44 40.57
N GLY A 480 -15.89 -4.21 39.55
CA GLY A 480 -15.24 -5.49 39.21
C GLY A 480 -16.15 -6.62 38.70
N ALA A 481 -15.59 -7.49 37.85
CA ALA A 481 -16.32 -8.49 37.07
C ALA A 481 -17.03 -9.62 37.84
N ASP A 482 -18.28 -9.90 37.45
CA ASP A 482 -19.05 -11.14 37.73
C ASP A 482 -19.29 -11.52 39.22
N ASN A 483 -19.44 -10.51 40.09
CA ASN A 483 -19.51 -10.63 41.56
C ASN A 483 -20.75 -11.38 42.17
N GLY A 484 -21.37 -12.35 41.49
CA GLY A 484 -22.73 -12.84 41.81
C GLY A 484 -22.99 -14.37 41.94
N PHE A 485 -22.00 -15.27 41.85
CA PHE A 485 -22.25 -16.73 41.63
C PHE A 485 -21.62 -17.71 42.66
N ALA A 486 -22.07 -18.97 42.68
CA ALA A 486 -22.08 -19.81 43.91
C ALA A 486 -20.92 -20.82 44.16
N CYS A 487 -20.32 -21.41 43.11
CA CYS A 487 -19.10 -22.23 43.12
C CYS A 487 -18.35 -21.84 41.85
N VAL A 488 -17.07 -21.47 41.90
CA VAL A 488 -16.32 -21.27 40.65
C VAL A 488 -16.25 -22.61 39.90
N ARG A 489 -16.82 -22.61 38.70
CA ARG A 489 -17.11 -23.77 37.83
C ARG A 489 -15.98 -24.82 37.79
N GLY A 490 -16.13 -25.92 38.54
CA GLY A 490 -15.31 -27.15 38.38
C GLY A 490 -14.73 -27.81 39.65
N ALA A 491 -14.60 -27.10 40.77
CA ALA A 491 -13.80 -27.50 41.95
C ALA A 491 -14.04 -28.93 42.56
N THR A 492 -12.96 -29.61 42.97
CA THR A 492 -12.95 -30.98 43.54
C THR A 492 -13.20 -31.03 45.06
N VAL A 493 -13.89 -32.08 45.53
CA VAL A 493 -14.34 -32.39 46.92
C VAL A 493 -14.23 -33.91 47.25
N GLY A 494 -14.74 -34.38 48.40
CA GLY A 494 -14.59 -35.78 48.91
C GLY A 494 -15.75 -36.78 48.65
N CYS A 495 -15.48 -38.11 48.65
CA CYS A 495 -16.43 -39.24 48.66
C CYS A 495 -16.09 -40.34 49.71
N THR A 496 -16.94 -41.38 49.80
CA THR A 496 -16.85 -42.50 50.74
C THR A 496 -16.98 -43.86 50.02
N THR A 497 -16.21 -44.89 50.42
CA THR A 497 -16.19 -46.23 49.79
C THR A 497 -17.15 -47.24 50.46
N THR A 498 -17.28 -48.44 49.88
CA THR A 498 -18.26 -49.45 50.29
C THR A 498 -17.84 -50.36 51.47
N CYS A 499 -16.54 -50.55 51.72
CA CYS A 499 -16.04 -51.42 52.82
C CYS A 499 -15.55 -50.64 54.05
N GLY A 500 -15.58 -49.30 54.03
CA GLY A 500 -15.27 -48.43 55.19
C GLY A 500 -14.09 -47.47 55.03
N THR A 501 -13.46 -47.38 53.85
CA THR A 501 -12.34 -46.46 53.53
C THR A 501 -12.81 -45.23 52.70
N SER A 502 -11.91 -44.29 52.35
CA SER A 502 -12.21 -42.91 51.89
C SER A 502 -11.93 -42.61 50.38
N GLY A 503 -12.46 -41.52 49.77
CA GLY A 503 -12.14 -41.04 48.39
C GLY A 503 -12.65 -39.62 47.98
N THR A 504 -12.93 -39.32 46.68
CA THR A 504 -13.07 -37.93 46.07
C THR A 504 -14.03 -37.71 44.83
N GLY A 505 -14.40 -36.46 44.43
CA GLY A 505 -15.34 -36.04 43.29
C GLY A 505 -15.39 -34.51 42.91
N THR A 506 -16.20 -33.97 41.95
CA THR A 506 -16.02 -32.58 41.32
C THR A 506 -17.27 -31.67 40.96
N CYS A 507 -17.16 -30.32 41.06
CA CYS A 507 -18.21 -29.27 40.79
C CYS A 507 -18.50 -28.99 39.28
N THR A 508 -19.54 -28.20 38.95
CA THR A 508 -20.21 -28.16 37.62
C THR A 508 -20.44 -26.78 36.97
N ALA A 509 -20.99 -26.79 35.73
CA ALA A 509 -21.07 -25.69 34.75
C ALA A 509 -21.93 -24.46 35.13
N ALA A 510 -22.98 -24.66 35.92
CA ALA A 510 -23.80 -23.59 36.52
C ALA A 510 -23.50 -23.45 38.02
N CYS A 511 -22.24 -23.70 38.41
CA CYS A 511 -21.70 -23.37 39.72
C CYS A 511 -22.25 -24.23 40.90
N ALA A 512 -22.25 -25.57 40.80
CA ALA A 512 -22.77 -26.51 41.86
C ALA A 512 -22.10 -27.93 41.94
N VAL A 513 -22.22 -28.65 43.09
CA VAL A 513 -21.35 -29.80 43.54
C VAL A 513 -22.08 -31.19 43.66
N PRO A 514 -21.43 -32.38 43.49
CA PRO A 514 -22.06 -33.73 43.50
C PRO A 514 -21.61 -34.73 44.62
N ALA A 515 -22.20 -35.94 44.63
CA ALA A 515 -21.78 -37.12 45.42
C ALA A 515 -22.24 -38.46 44.77
N GLY A 516 -21.55 -39.60 45.01
CA GLY A 516 -21.95 -40.89 44.42
C GLY A 516 -20.98 -42.07 44.60
N ALA A 517 -21.11 -43.08 43.71
CA ALA A 517 -20.42 -44.37 43.79
C ALA A 517 -19.07 -44.41 43.02
N SER A 518 -18.01 -43.82 43.60
CA SER A 518 -16.72 -43.58 42.89
C SER A 518 -15.44 -43.64 43.78
N CYS A 519 -15.08 -44.79 44.40
CA CYS A 519 -14.17 -44.89 45.59
C CYS A 519 -13.59 -46.38 45.87
N THR A 520 -12.26 -46.71 46.07
CA THR A 520 -11.62 -48.12 45.97
C THR A 520 -10.30 -48.50 46.83
N PRO A 521 -9.83 -49.80 47.05
CA PRO A 521 -8.66 -50.28 47.94
C PRO A 521 -7.54 -51.34 47.43
N PRO A 522 -6.52 -51.86 48.24
CA PRO A 522 -5.23 -52.60 47.85
C PRO A 522 -4.83 -54.04 48.49
N ALA A 523 -3.53 -54.52 48.48
CA ALA A 523 -2.98 -55.95 48.75
C ALA A 523 -1.52 -56.21 49.41
N GLU A 524 -0.89 -57.44 49.33
CA GLU A 524 0.14 -58.16 50.23
C GLU A 524 1.61 -58.60 49.71
N THR A 525 2.48 -59.23 50.57
CA THR A 525 3.90 -59.75 50.44
C THR A 525 4.42 -60.94 51.37
N CYS A 526 5.61 -61.50 51.06
CA CYS A 526 6.27 -62.67 51.71
C CYS A 526 6.92 -62.46 53.11
N ASN A 527 6.38 -63.15 54.13
CA ASN A 527 7.07 -63.49 55.39
C ASN A 527 6.61 -64.83 56.03
N GLY A 528 5.57 -65.46 55.47
CA GLY A 528 4.83 -66.57 56.06
C GLY A 528 3.39 -66.26 56.51
N LEU A 529 2.75 -65.20 55.98
CA LEU A 529 1.39 -64.69 56.34
C LEU A 529 0.58 -64.26 55.09
N ASP A 530 -0.55 -63.54 55.24
CA ASP A 530 -1.56 -63.21 54.21
C ASP A 530 -2.40 -61.95 54.56
N ASP A 531 -2.34 -60.88 53.75
CA ASP A 531 -3.06 -59.58 53.88
C ASP A 531 -4.12 -59.34 52.75
N ASP A 532 -4.04 -60.00 51.58
CA ASP A 532 -5.02 -59.81 50.48
C ASP A 532 -6.28 -60.68 50.61
N CYS A 533 -6.28 -61.53 51.64
CA CYS A 533 -7.33 -62.48 52.03
C CYS A 533 -7.45 -63.72 51.12
N THR A 534 -6.33 -64.27 50.62
CA THR A 534 -6.35 -65.44 49.71
C THR A 534 -5.54 -66.68 50.15
N GLY A 535 -4.47 -66.53 50.95
CA GLY A 535 -3.97 -67.58 51.86
C GLY A 535 -2.87 -68.55 51.40
N GLY A 536 -1.60 -68.26 51.74
CA GLY A 536 -0.49 -69.22 51.70
C GLY A 536 0.84 -68.67 52.25
N ALA A 537 1.53 -69.42 53.13
CA ALA A 537 2.75 -68.98 53.81
C ALA A 537 4.02 -69.34 53.01
N ASP A 538 4.29 -68.60 51.93
CA ASP A 538 5.41 -68.75 50.95
C ASP A 538 5.99 -70.16 50.81
N ASN A 539 5.08 -71.08 50.50
CA ASN A 539 5.28 -72.51 50.52
C ASN A 539 5.90 -73.02 49.19
N GLY A 540 7.02 -72.42 48.73
CA GLY A 540 7.59 -72.64 47.40
C GLY A 540 9.08 -72.27 47.12
N PHE A 541 10.04 -72.55 48.02
CA PHE A 541 11.49 -72.26 47.83
C PHE A 541 12.38 -73.50 47.47
N ALA A 542 13.72 -73.33 47.32
CA ALA A 542 14.52 -74.12 46.36
C ALA A 542 15.69 -75.06 46.84
N CYS A 543 16.94 -74.58 47.00
CA CYS A 543 18.18 -75.40 46.94
C CYS A 543 18.77 -75.85 48.28
N ILE A 544 19.74 -76.77 48.20
CA ILE A 544 20.60 -77.20 49.32
C ILE A 544 21.93 -76.43 49.29
N ARG A 545 22.15 -75.58 50.30
CA ARG A 545 23.36 -74.76 50.58
C ARG A 545 24.68 -75.52 50.37
N GLY A 546 25.58 -74.96 49.54
CA GLY A 546 27.02 -75.26 49.51
C GLY A 546 27.60 -76.03 48.31
N ALA A 547 26.80 -76.74 47.50
CA ALA A 547 27.33 -77.56 46.41
C ALA A 547 27.62 -76.75 45.13
N THR A 548 28.74 -77.01 44.44
CA THR A 548 28.97 -76.51 43.07
C THR A 548 27.99 -77.19 42.12
N VAL A 549 27.11 -76.40 41.51
CA VAL A 549 26.07 -76.84 40.59
C VAL A 549 26.23 -76.12 39.25
N ALA A 550 25.57 -76.63 38.21
CA ALA A 550 25.20 -75.75 37.10
C ALA A 550 24.29 -74.68 37.69
N CYS A 551 24.72 -73.42 37.60
CA CYS A 551 23.96 -72.29 38.09
C CYS A 551 23.57 -71.43 36.90
N THR A 552 22.35 -70.91 36.99
CA THR A 552 22.01 -69.65 36.35
C THR A 552 23.00 -68.62 36.87
N THR A 553 23.70 -67.94 35.98
CA THR A 553 24.52 -66.77 36.28
C THR A 553 23.66 -65.60 36.77
N THR A 554 24.20 -64.38 36.87
CA THR A 554 23.37 -63.19 37.19
C THR A 554 22.25 -62.94 36.18
N CYS A 555 22.47 -63.35 34.93
CA CYS A 555 21.68 -62.92 33.78
C CYS A 555 20.85 -64.02 33.11
N GLY A 556 21.19 -65.30 33.31
CA GLY A 556 20.43 -66.42 32.74
C GLY A 556 21.30 -67.55 32.18
N SER A 557 22.50 -67.20 31.69
CA SER A 557 23.44 -68.12 31.05
C SER A 557 23.93 -69.26 31.95
N ALA A 558 24.41 -70.33 31.31
CA ALA A 558 24.79 -71.58 31.97
C ALA A 558 26.23 -71.55 32.52
N GLY A 559 26.40 -70.96 33.71
CA GLY A 559 27.69 -70.89 34.42
C GLY A 559 27.88 -71.95 35.50
N THR A 560 28.96 -71.81 36.28
CA THR A 560 29.29 -72.73 37.40
C THR A 560 29.68 -72.01 38.69
N GLY A 561 29.16 -72.46 39.83
CA GLY A 561 29.18 -71.75 41.13
C GLY A 561 28.47 -72.54 42.25
N ALA A 562 28.55 -72.11 43.53
CA ALA A 562 28.21 -72.95 44.70
C ALA A 562 27.06 -72.45 45.62
N CYS A 563 26.06 -73.32 45.89
CA CYS A 563 24.72 -72.98 46.44
C CYS A 563 24.70 -72.10 47.72
N THR A 564 23.72 -71.18 47.81
CA THR A 564 23.73 -70.06 48.78
C THR A 564 23.16 -70.39 50.16
N ALA A 565 23.27 -69.42 51.08
CA ALA A 565 22.80 -69.54 52.46
C ALA A 565 21.27 -69.72 52.59
N ALA A 566 20.46 -68.98 51.81
CA ALA A 566 19.01 -68.91 51.97
C ALA A 566 18.25 -70.11 51.37
N CYS A 567 18.90 -71.27 51.23
CA CYS A 567 18.38 -72.43 50.50
C CYS A 567 17.94 -72.07 49.07
N ALA A 568 18.84 -71.41 48.33
CA ALA A 568 18.63 -70.98 46.94
C ALA A 568 19.89 -71.22 46.09
N ILE A 569 19.69 -71.59 44.82
CA ILE A 569 20.77 -71.82 43.82
C ILE A 569 21.64 -70.55 43.75
N PRO A 570 22.96 -70.65 43.47
CA PRO A 570 23.82 -69.48 43.42
C PRO A 570 23.62 -68.75 42.10
N ALA A 571 22.47 -68.08 42.00
CA ALA A 571 22.24 -67.03 41.03
C ALA A 571 23.17 -65.85 41.35
N GLY A 572 23.58 -65.12 40.31
CA GLY A 572 24.43 -63.93 40.48
C GLY A 572 25.94 -64.19 40.48
N ALA A 573 26.67 -63.17 40.94
CA ALA A 573 28.13 -62.98 40.81
C ALA A 573 29.05 -64.04 41.49
N SER A 574 28.51 -65.17 41.93
CA SER A 574 29.28 -66.35 42.38
C SER A 574 29.31 -67.49 41.35
N CYS A 575 28.79 -67.22 40.14
CA CYS A 575 28.66 -68.11 39.01
C CYS A 575 29.32 -67.45 37.78
N THR A 576 30.40 -68.02 37.24
CA THR A 576 31.18 -67.38 36.17
C THR A 576 30.59 -67.63 34.77
N PRO A 577 30.41 -66.59 33.93
CA PRO A 577 29.82 -66.70 32.59
C PRO A 577 30.86 -66.90 31.45
N PRO A 578 30.41 -67.26 30.23
CA PRO A 578 31.18 -67.22 28.97
C PRO A 578 31.35 -65.78 28.43
N ALA A 579 31.43 -65.60 27.10
CA ALA A 579 31.62 -64.31 26.41
C ALA A 579 30.54 -64.11 25.34
N GLU A 580 30.21 -62.85 25.04
CA GLU A 580 28.97 -62.46 24.38
C GLU A 580 28.81 -62.89 22.90
N THR A 581 27.61 -63.29 22.52
CA THR A 581 27.25 -63.66 21.13
C THR A 581 25.87 -63.15 20.77
N CYS A 582 25.73 -62.40 19.66
CA CYS A 582 24.42 -61.96 19.13
C CYS A 582 23.45 -63.15 18.93
N ASN A 583 22.54 -63.35 19.88
CA ASN A 583 21.56 -64.44 19.89
C ASN A 583 20.30 -64.16 20.72
N GLY A 584 20.20 -62.99 21.38
CA GLY A 584 19.05 -62.60 22.21
C GLY A 584 19.11 -63.11 23.66
N LEU A 585 20.26 -63.60 24.11
CA LEU A 585 20.56 -63.94 25.50
C LEU A 585 21.69 -63.03 26.02
N ASP A 586 21.82 -62.94 27.34
CA ASP A 586 22.97 -62.33 28.00
C ASP A 586 23.94 -63.48 28.30
N ASP A 587 24.98 -63.61 27.48
CA ASP A 587 25.94 -64.71 27.59
C ASP A 587 26.99 -64.40 28.67
N ASP A 588 27.51 -63.16 28.72
CA ASP A 588 28.62 -62.71 29.58
C ASP A 588 28.22 -62.02 30.91
N CYS A 589 26.93 -61.72 31.10
CA CYS A 589 26.35 -61.07 32.29
C CYS A 589 26.91 -59.69 32.65
N THR A 590 27.48 -58.94 31.71
CA THR A 590 27.98 -57.59 32.01
C THR A 590 26.91 -56.51 32.01
N GLY A 591 25.71 -56.73 31.44
CA GLY A 591 24.61 -55.76 31.58
C GLY A 591 23.28 -56.01 30.85
N GLY A 592 23.06 -57.15 30.18
CA GLY A 592 21.85 -57.43 29.40
C GLY A 592 22.13 -58.29 28.17
N ALA A 593 21.08 -58.75 27.49
CA ALA A 593 21.23 -59.59 26.30
C ALA A 593 21.91 -58.83 25.14
N ASP A 594 22.80 -59.50 24.41
CA ASP A 594 23.58 -58.96 23.29
C ASP A 594 24.34 -57.64 23.63
N ASN A 595 24.67 -57.38 24.91
CA ASN A 595 25.07 -56.03 25.39
C ASN A 595 26.36 -55.44 24.75
N GLY A 596 27.19 -56.29 24.13
CA GLY A 596 28.39 -55.88 23.37
C GLY A 596 28.11 -55.45 21.92
N PHE A 597 26.85 -55.49 21.46
CA PHE A 597 26.41 -55.15 20.11
C PHE A 597 25.55 -53.87 20.08
N ALA A 598 25.26 -53.34 18.89
CA ALA A 598 24.55 -52.06 18.74
C ALA A 598 23.07 -52.11 19.19
N CYS A 599 22.43 -53.28 19.06
CA CYS A 599 21.07 -53.53 19.51
C CYS A 599 20.85 -55.03 19.76
N VAL A 600 19.86 -55.38 20.58
CA VAL A 600 19.49 -56.77 20.90
C VAL A 600 18.58 -57.32 19.81
N GLN A 601 18.78 -58.56 19.34
CA GLN A 601 18.00 -59.09 18.20
C GLN A 601 16.48 -58.98 18.44
N GLY A 602 15.75 -58.36 17.50
CA GLY A 602 14.29 -58.18 17.60
C GLY A 602 13.84 -57.10 18.60
N SER A 603 14.76 -56.42 19.30
CA SER A 603 14.43 -55.20 20.03
C SER A 603 14.05 -54.07 19.06
N SER A 604 13.18 -53.18 19.54
CA SER A 604 12.80 -51.95 18.86
C SER A 604 13.47 -50.78 19.57
N GLN A 605 14.41 -50.11 18.92
CA GLN A 605 14.99 -48.87 19.42
C GLN A 605 14.28 -47.67 18.81
N SER A 606 14.20 -46.56 19.54
CA SER A 606 13.79 -45.26 19.00
C SER A 606 14.84 -44.77 18.00
N CYS A 607 14.40 -44.38 16.81
CA CYS A 607 15.25 -43.80 15.77
C CYS A 607 14.69 -42.46 15.32
N THR A 608 15.52 -41.67 14.64
CA THR A 608 15.15 -40.39 14.04
C THR A 608 15.61 -40.35 12.59
N VAL A 609 14.76 -39.85 11.71
CA VAL A 609 15.11 -39.37 10.37
C VAL A 609 14.77 -37.89 10.37
N ASN A 610 15.79 -37.04 10.38
CA ASN A 610 15.66 -35.58 10.50
C ASN A 610 14.77 -35.21 11.71
N ALA A 611 13.71 -34.41 11.58
CA ALA A 611 12.82 -34.11 12.71
C ALA A 611 11.81 -35.24 13.05
N CYS A 612 11.71 -36.29 12.23
CA CYS A 612 10.77 -37.38 12.40
C CYS A 612 11.27 -38.48 13.35
N THR A 613 10.50 -38.77 14.39
CA THR A 613 10.76 -39.90 15.32
C THR A 613 10.06 -41.17 14.86
N GLY A 614 10.73 -42.32 15.01
CA GLY A 614 10.20 -43.62 14.63
C GLY A 614 10.80 -44.77 15.44
N THR A 615 10.58 -45.99 14.96
CA THR A 615 11.10 -47.23 15.56
C THR A 615 11.92 -48.03 14.55
N ALA A 616 13.13 -48.43 14.92
CA ALA A 616 13.98 -49.29 14.11
C ALA A 616 14.09 -50.65 14.78
N LEU A 617 13.76 -51.70 14.02
CA LEU A 617 13.87 -53.08 14.48
C LEU A 617 15.30 -53.57 14.32
N CYS A 618 15.85 -54.15 15.38
CA CYS A 618 17.16 -54.75 15.36
C CYS A 618 17.17 -56.05 14.55
N SER A 619 18.06 -56.14 13.56
CA SER A 619 18.18 -57.29 12.66
C SER A 619 18.79 -58.52 13.36
N ALA A 620 18.72 -59.67 12.69
CA ALA A 620 19.35 -60.92 13.12
C ALA A 620 20.91 -60.92 13.07
N ALA A 621 21.52 -59.75 12.89
CA ALA A 621 22.97 -59.53 12.98
C ALA A 621 23.33 -58.53 14.11
N CYS A 622 22.37 -58.18 14.97
CA CYS A 622 22.50 -57.15 16.01
C CYS A 622 22.92 -55.76 15.48
N VAL A 623 22.48 -55.46 14.25
CA VAL A 623 22.59 -54.17 13.57
C VAL A 623 21.19 -53.57 13.43
N LEU A 624 21.07 -52.26 13.68
CA LEU A 624 19.80 -51.55 13.63
C LEU A 624 19.29 -51.44 12.18
N GLY A 625 18.01 -51.76 11.95
CA GLY A 625 17.38 -51.63 10.63
C GLY A 625 17.03 -50.19 10.25
N ALA A 626 16.47 -50.01 9.06
CA ALA A 626 15.91 -48.72 8.62
C ALA A 626 14.81 -48.24 9.59
N CYS A 627 14.71 -46.92 9.76
CA CYS A 627 13.78 -46.31 10.70
C CYS A 627 12.34 -46.37 10.16
N ASN A 628 11.46 -47.11 10.85
CA ASN A 628 10.04 -47.12 10.55
C ASN A 628 9.36 -45.96 11.28
N LEU A 629 9.05 -44.89 10.54
CA LEU A 629 8.37 -43.70 11.05
C LEU A 629 6.87 -43.92 11.37
N GLY A 630 6.30 -45.06 10.95
CA GLY A 630 4.91 -45.44 11.25
C GLY A 630 4.07 -45.63 9.99
N ALA A 631 2.78 -45.31 10.10
CA ALA A 631 1.89 -45.19 8.95
C ALA A 631 1.76 -43.72 8.56
N ALA A 632 1.58 -43.45 7.27
CA ALA A 632 1.37 -42.11 6.73
C ALA A 632 0.17 -41.40 7.39
N PRO A 633 0.16 -40.05 7.44
CA PRO A 633 -1.00 -39.27 7.88
C PRO A 633 -2.28 -39.66 7.15
N ALA A 634 -3.45 -39.49 7.77
CA ALA A 634 -4.74 -39.73 7.07
C ALA A 634 -4.96 -38.76 5.89
N THR A 635 -4.23 -37.65 5.88
CA THR A 635 -4.22 -36.54 4.92
C THR A 635 -3.06 -36.59 3.93
N ASP A 636 -2.23 -37.64 3.97
CA ASP A 636 -1.13 -37.97 3.03
C ASP A 636 -1.57 -37.94 1.56
N LEU A 637 -2.73 -38.51 1.25
CA LEU A 637 -3.24 -38.57 -0.11
C LEU A 637 -4.31 -37.51 -0.34
N CYS A 638 -4.32 -36.90 -1.52
CA CYS A 638 -5.38 -35.96 -1.98
C CYS A 638 -6.81 -36.48 -1.73
N ALA A 639 -7.05 -37.79 -1.88
CA ALA A 639 -8.36 -38.41 -1.64
C ALA A 639 -8.76 -38.52 -0.15
N GLY A 640 -7.81 -38.32 0.78
CA GLY A 640 -8.00 -38.24 2.22
C GLY A 640 -7.94 -36.81 2.79
N ALA A 641 -7.85 -35.78 1.93
CA ALA A 641 -7.71 -34.39 2.35
C ALA A 641 -8.77 -33.97 3.38
N ALA A 642 -8.32 -33.47 4.53
CA ALA A 642 -9.21 -33.09 5.62
C ALA A 642 -9.73 -31.66 5.44
N ALA A 643 -10.96 -31.38 5.87
CA ALA A 643 -11.46 -30.01 5.88
C ALA A 643 -10.60 -29.11 6.77
N LEU A 644 -10.10 -27.99 6.23
CA LEU A 644 -9.32 -26.99 6.97
C LEU A 644 -10.25 -26.12 7.82
N PRO A 645 -10.23 -26.20 9.16
CA PRO A 645 -10.93 -25.23 10.00
C PRO A 645 -10.17 -23.90 10.00
N ALA A 646 -10.89 -22.80 10.22
CA ALA A 646 -10.26 -21.55 10.64
C ALA A 646 -9.68 -21.71 12.06
N GLY A 647 -8.51 -21.12 12.31
CA GLY A 647 -7.69 -21.30 13.51
C GLY A 647 -6.49 -22.24 13.27
N THR A 648 -5.95 -22.78 14.37
CA THR A 648 -4.74 -23.62 14.34
C THR A 648 -5.06 -25.10 14.11
N SER A 649 -4.62 -25.64 12.98
CA SER A 649 -4.44 -27.08 12.73
C SER A 649 -3.02 -27.52 13.08
N ARG A 650 -2.83 -28.80 13.39
CA ARG A 650 -1.53 -29.41 13.68
C ARG A 650 -1.45 -30.80 13.05
N GLY A 651 -0.28 -31.15 12.55
CA GLY A 651 -0.04 -32.45 11.92
C GLY A 651 1.45 -32.75 11.77
N THR A 652 1.78 -33.64 10.85
CA THR A 652 3.16 -34.04 10.56
C THR A 652 3.27 -34.52 9.12
N THR A 653 4.38 -34.20 8.44
CA THR A 653 4.75 -34.75 7.12
C THR A 653 5.52 -36.08 7.26
N CYS A 654 5.85 -36.49 8.49
CA CYS A 654 6.55 -37.75 8.74
C CYS A 654 5.79 -38.96 8.21
N ALA A 655 6.46 -39.76 7.38
CA ALA A 655 5.92 -40.91 6.64
C ALA A 655 4.82 -40.59 5.61
N ALA A 656 4.60 -39.32 5.27
CA ALA A 656 3.82 -38.94 4.09
C ALA A 656 4.57 -39.30 2.79
N THR A 657 3.85 -39.20 1.68
CA THR A 657 4.35 -39.48 0.33
C THR A 657 4.33 -38.23 -0.53
N ASP A 658 5.36 -38.08 -1.36
CA ASP A 658 5.37 -37.19 -2.51
C ASP A 658 4.17 -37.53 -3.43
N GLN A 659 3.30 -36.54 -3.66
CA GLN A 659 2.07 -36.65 -4.44
C GLN A 659 1.89 -35.51 -5.45
N ALA A 660 2.43 -34.32 -5.19
CA ALA A 660 2.34 -33.15 -6.06
C ALA A 660 3.45 -32.13 -5.78
N ASP A 661 4.33 -31.88 -6.77
CA ASP A 661 5.32 -30.81 -6.67
C ASP A 661 4.68 -29.41 -6.59
N PRO A 662 5.13 -28.50 -5.70
CA PRO A 662 4.78 -27.09 -5.72
C PRO A 662 5.45 -26.33 -6.89
N ALA A 663 4.96 -25.14 -7.25
CA ALA A 663 5.67 -24.27 -8.21
C ALA A 663 6.78 -23.41 -7.57
N CYS A 664 6.98 -23.51 -6.25
CA CYS A 664 8.00 -22.82 -5.47
C CYS A 664 8.58 -23.75 -4.39
N GLY A 665 9.85 -23.59 -4.02
CA GLY A 665 10.59 -24.57 -3.22
C GLY A 665 11.19 -25.70 -4.06
N THR A 666 11.68 -26.78 -3.44
CA THR A 666 12.26 -27.94 -4.17
C THR A 666 11.45 -29.24 -4.02
N ALA A 667 11.37 -29.99 -5.12
CA ALA A 667 10.59 -31.22 -5.26
C ALA A 667 11.08 -32.38 -4.36
N GLY A 668 10.16 -33.32 -4.08
CA GLY A 668 10.44 -34.57 -3.38
C GLY A 668 10.12 -34.58 -1.88
N GLY A 669 9.45 -33.54 -1.37
CA GLY A 669 8.92 -33.47 -0.01
C GLY A 669 7.78 -34.47 0.27
N GLY A 670 7.18 -34.38 1.44
CA GLY A 670 6.12 -35.28 1.90
C GLY A 670 4.80 -34.55 2.10
N ASP A 671 3.93 -34.59 1.08
CA ASP A 671 2.68 -33.81 1.05
C ASP A 671 1.70 -34.14 2.18
N VAL A 672 1.02 -33.11 2.68
CA VAL A 672 -0.19 -33.27 3.49
C VAL A 672 -1.31 -32.33 3.06
N PHE A 673 -2.40 -32.91 2.56
CA PHE A 673 -3.52 -32.21 1.92
C PHE A 673 -4.63 -31.80 2.91
N TYR A 674 -5.06 -30.54 2.81
CA TYR A 674 -6.29 -30.04 3.38
C TYR A 674 -7.22 -29.47 2.29
N GLN A 675 -8.53 -29.49 2.54
CA GLN A 675 -9.56 -28.92 1.67
C GLN A 675 -10.23 -27.72 2.34
N VAL A 676 -10.36 -26.61 1.62
CA VAL A 676 -11.13 -25.43 2.04
C VAL A 676 -12.23 -25.11 1.02
N VAL A 677 -13.41 -24.73 1.50
CA VAL A 677 -14.57 -24.40 0.66
C VAL A 677 -15.02 -22.97 0.99
N LEU A 678 -14.80 -22.06 0.04
CA LEU A 678 -15.15 -20.65 0.17
C LEU A 678 -16.55 -20.42 -0.40
N ALA A 679 -17.49 -19.99 0.44
CA ALA A 679 -18.88 -19.76 0.05
C ALA A 679 -19.11 -18.41 -0.67
N ALA A 680 -18.13 -17.51 -0.58
CA ALA A 680 -18.07 -16.20 -1.23
C ALA A 680 -16.62 -15.96 -1.70
N ARG A 681 -16.32 -14.83 -2.34
CA ARG A 681 -14.93 -14.35 -2.46
C ARG A 681 -14.41 -14.03 -1.06
N SER A 682 -13.24 -14.53 -0.72
CA SER A 682 -12.65 -14.41 0.62
C SER A 682 -11.13 -14.32 0.55
N ARG A 683 -10.55 -13.58 1.48
CA ARG A 683 -9.13 -13.60 1.82
C ARG A 683 -8.82 -14.88 2.60
N LEU A 684 -7.88 -15.66 2.10
CA LEU A 684 -7.34 -16.88 2.71
C LEU A 684 -5.89 -16.60 3.13
N GLU A 685 -5.69 -16.41 4.44
CA GLU A 685 -4.36 -16.33 5.05
C GLU A 685 -4.04 -17.70 5.68
N VAL A 686 -2.90 -18.29 5.32
CA VAL A 686 -2.43 -19.55 5.92
C VAL A 686 -0.94 -19.46 6.19
N SER A 687 -0.51 -19.70 7.43
CA SER A 687 0.93 -19.74 7.76
C SER A 687 1.31 -20.99 8.54
N SER A 688 2.48 -21.55 8.22
CA SER A 688 3.11 -22.69 8.88
C SER A 688 3.95 -22.29 10.11
N ALA A 689 3.94 -21.01 10.51
CA ALA A 689 4.79 -20.48 11.58
C ALA A 689 4.67 -21.28 12.90
N GLY A 690 5.82 -21.78 13.37
CA GLY A 690 5.92 -22.68 14.52
C GLY A 690 6.00 -24.17 14.18
N SER A 691 6.18 -24.52 12.90
CA SER A 691 6.56 -25.86 12.42
C SER A 691 8.02 -26.20 12.78
N SER A 692 8.42 -27.47 12.62
CA SER A 692 9.73 -27.99 13.08
C SER A 692 10.73 -28.33 11.96
N PHE A 693 10.49 -27.86 10.75
CA PHE A 693 11.23 -28.13 9.51
C PHE A 693 10.94 -26.99 8.51
N ASP A 694 11.71 -26.90 7.42
CA ASP A 694 11.49 -25.89 6.37
C ASP A 694 10.27 -26.25 5.51
N THR A 695 9.29 -25.34 5.44
CA THR A 695 7.94 -25.65 4.96
C THR A 695 7.56 -24.86 3.71
N VAL A 696 7.15 -25.57 2.66
CA VAL A 696 6.39 -25.00 1.54
C VAL A 696 4.91 -24.96 1.91
N LEU A 697 4.20 -23.90 1.53
CA LEU A 697 2.74 -23.89 1.46
C LEU A 697 2.29 -23.54 0.05
N TYR A 698 1.31 -24.28 -0.46
CA TYR A 698 0.72 -23.97 -1.76
C TYR A 698 -0.79 -24.29 -1.80
N VAL A 699 -1.50 -23.63 -2.72
CA VAL A 699 -2.96 -23.70 -2.83
C VAL A 699 -3.39 -24.01 -4.26
N ARG A 700 -4.15 -25.09 -4.45
CA ARG A 700 -4.64 -25.56 -5.76
C ARG A 700 -6.16 -25.52 -5.87
N GLN A 701 -6.68 -25.08 -7.00
CA GLN A 701 -8.12 -24.87 -7.20
C GLN A 701 -8.82 -26.10 -7.81
N THR A 702 -10.07 -26.34 -7.41
CA THR A 702 -10.97 -27.41 -7.88
C THR A 702 -10.58 -28.85 -7.48
N THR A 703 -9.30 -29.22 -7.57
CA THR A 703 -8.74 -30.53 -7.19
C THR A 703 -7.29 -30.36 -6.72
N CYS A 704 -6.72 -31.31 -5.96
CA CYS A 704 -5.31 -31.21 -5.54
C CYS A 704 -4.30 -31.31 -6.72
N ALA A 705 -4.70 -31.91 -7.84
CA ALA A 705 -3.95 -31.89 -9.11
C ALA A 705 -4.45 -30.77 -10.07
N GLY A 706 -5.15 -29.76 -9.54
CA GLY A 706 -5.62 -28.60 -10.28
C GLY A 706 -4.58 -27.49 -10.36
N THR A 707 -4.92 -26.41 -11.05
CA THR A 707 -4.07 -25.21 -11.17
C THR A 707 -3.74 -24.65 -9.78
N GLU A 708 -2.46 -24.36 -9.56
CA GLU A 708 -1.98 -23.63 -8.40
C GLU A 708 -2.33 -22.14 -8.52
N VAL A 709 -2.79 -21.55 -7.42
CA VAL A 709 -3.28 -20.16 -7.37
C VAL A 709 -2.54 -19.30 -6.33
N ALA A 710 -1.73 -19.92 -5.47
CA ALA A 710 -0.76 -19.28 -4.60
C ALA A 710 0.28 -20.31 -4.13
N CYS A 711 1.54 -19.90 -4.00
CA CYS A 711 2.65 -20.71 -3.48
C CYS A 711 3.58 -19.78 -2.67
N ASP A 712 4.18 -20.29 -1.60
CA ASP A 712 5.25 -19.65 -0.84
C ASP A 712 6.18 -20.70 -0.19
N ASN A 713 7.42 -20.29 0.12
CA ASN A 713 8.41 -21.07 0.88
C ASN A 713 8.86 -20.36 2.17
N ASP A 714 9.01 -19.03 2.14
CA ASP A 714 9.68 -18.23 3.19
C ASP A 714 8.99 -16.86 3.38
N GLY A 715 7.68 -16.87 3.61
CA GLY A 715 6.79 -15.70 3.61
C GLY A 715 7.07 -14.59 4.64
N GLY A 716 8.18 -13.87 4.46
CA GLY A 716 8.60 -12.69 5.22
C GLY A 716 9.06 -12.96 6.66
N GLY A 717 9.18 -14.23 7.06
CA GLY A 717 9.50 -14.64 8.42
C GLY A 717 10.90 -15.26 8.57
N ALA A 718 11.56 -15.05 9.70
CA ALA A 718 12.85 -15.66 9.96
C ALA A 718 12.71 -17.15 10.38
N GLY A 719 12.86 -18.06 9.42
CA GLY A 719 13.20 -19.47 9.66
C GLY A 719 12.29 -20.54 9.04
N GLY A 720 12.24 -20.64 7.70
CA GLY A 720 11.64 -21.77 6.97
C GLY A 720 10.12 -21.90 7.13
N ALA A 721 9.45 -20.76 7.22
CA ALA A 721 8.05 -20.67 7.64
C ALA A 721 7.20 -19.90 6.62
N SER A 722 6.61 -20.64 5.69
CA SER A 722 5.66 -20.14 4.71
C SER A 722 4.44 -19.39 5.29
N ARG A 723 3.93 -18.45 4.49
CA ARG A 723 2.68 -17.72 4.65
C ARG A 723 2.03 -17.41 3.28
N ILE A 724 1.01 -18.17 2.94
CA ILE A 724 0.05 -17.81 1.88
C ILE A 724 -0.84 -16.66 2.36
N ASP A 725 -1.07 -15.68 1.49
CA ASP A 725 -2.01 -14.59 1.69
C ASP A 725 -2.65 -14.19 0.35
N ALA A 726 -3.83 -14.74 0.05
CA ALA A 726 -4.48 -14.58 -1.26
C ALA A 726 -6.00 -14.36 -1.15
N VAL A 727 -6.56 -13.50 -2.01
CA VAL A 727 -8.02 -13.35 -2.15
C VAL A 727 -8.52 -14.25 -3.27
N LEU A 728 -9.41 -15.17 -2.92
CA LEU A 728 -9.84 -16.27 -3.77
C LEU A 728 -11.36 -16.22 -3.99
N PRO A 729 -11.85 -16.37 -5.24
CA PRO A 729 -13.28 -16.48 -5.53
C PRO A 729 -13.97 -17.64 -4.81
N ALA A 730 -15.31 -17.57 -4.69
CA ALA A 730 -16.12 -18.67 -4.18
C ALA A 730 -15.83 -19.99 -4.92
N GLY A 731 -15.54 -21.07 -4.20
CA GLY A 731 -15.08 -22.32 -4.79
C GLY A 731 -14.50 -23.31 -3.79
N THR A 732 -13.85 -24.35 -4.32
CA THR A 732 -13.13 -25.37 -3.53
C THR A 732 -11.66 -25.29 -3.87
N TYR A 733 -10.83 -25.24 -2.83
CA TYR A 733 -9.38 -25.19 -2.93
C TYR A 733 -8.78 -26.27 -2.02
N PHE A 734 -7.55 -26.65 -2.34
CA PHE A 734 -6.75 -27.58 -1.56
C PHE A 734 -5.50 -26.84 -1.12
N VAL A 735 -5.31 -26.74 0.19
CA VAL A 735 -4.11 -26.18 0.81
C VAL A 735 -3.23 -27.35 1.16
N VAL A 736 -1.98 -27.33 0.71
CA VAL A 736 -1.03 -28.41 0.96
C VAL A 736 0.12 -27.89 1.82
N VAL A 737 0.56 -28.74 2.75
CA VAL A 737 1.76 -28.52 3.55
C VAL A 737 2.81 -29.52 3.07
N ASP A 738 3.94 -29.01 2.62
CA ASP A 738 5.06 -29.81 2.12
C ASP A 738 6.38 -29.30 2.73
N GLY A 739 7.47 -30.02 2.53
CA GLY A 739 8.83 -29.62 2.90
C GLY A 739 9.61 -29.10 1.70
N ASN A 740 10.58 -28.21 1.93
CA ASN A 740 11.41 -27.63 0.85
C ASN A 740 12.44 -28.62 0.23
N GLY A 741 12.16 -29.93 0.29
CA GLY A 741 12.99 -31.00 -0.25
C GLY A 741 12.83 -32.33 0.50
N PRO A 742 13.43 -33.42 0.00
CA PRO A 742 13.18 -34.79 0.46
C PRO A 742 13.67 -35.14 1.87
N ASP A 743 14.45 -34.27 2.50
CA ASP A 743 14.91 -34.41 3.89
C ASP A 743 14.10 -33.52 4.87
N GLU A 744 13.35 -32.51 4.40
CA GLU A 744 12.63 -31.57 5.25
C GLU A 744 11.24 -32.11 5.65
N ALA A 745 11.24 -33.02 6.64
CA ALA A 745 10.02 -33.61 7.18
C ALA A 745 9.95 -33.53 8.71
N GLY A 746 8.77 -33.22 9.25
CA GLY A 746 8.57 -33.00 10.68
C GLY A 746 7.13 -32.66 11.08
N SER A 747 6.96 -32.16 12.31
CA SER A 747 5.66 -31.70 12.80
C SER A 747 5.38 -30.26 12.39
N TYR A 748 4.18 -30.00 11.86
CA TYR A 748 3.78 -28.65 11.43
C TYR A 748 2.64 -28.04 12.28
N VAL A 749 2.57 -26.72 12.25
CA VAL A 749 1.51 -25.90 12.85
C VAL A 749 0.94 -25.01 11.78
N LEU A 750 -0.30 -25.27 11.35
CA LEU A 750 -0.93 -24.57 10.24
C LEU A 750 -2.03 -23.64 10.78
N ASN A 751 -1.80 -22.33 10.73
CA ASN A 751 -2.74 -21.32 11.20
C ASN A 751 -3.48 -20.73 10.01
N ALA A 752 -4.78 -20.98 9.90
CA ALA A 752 -5.61 -20.53 8.78
C ALA A 752 -6.67 -19.50 9.21
N THR A 753 -6.73 -18.37 8.52
CA THR A 753 -7.77 -17.34 8.68
C THR A 753 -8.51 -17.19 7.34
N ILE A 754 -9.85 -17.15 7.42
CA ILE A 754 -10.71 -16.96 6.25
C ILE A 754 -11.59 -15.74 6.51
N THR A 755 -11.27 -14.63 5.85
CA THR A 755 -11.99 -13.36 5.98
C THR A 755 -12.81 -13.11 4.71
N PRO A 756 -14.15 -13.15 4.75
CA PRO A 756 -14.99 -12.85 3.60
C PRO A 756 -14.68 -11.45 3.04
N SER A 757 -14.59 -11.33 1.72
CA SER A 757 -14.33 -10.05 1.08
C SER A 757 -15.56 -9.13 1.18
N PRO A 758 -15.36 -7.80 1.35
CA PRO A 758 -16.44 -6.83 1.31
C PRO A 758 -17.29 -6.96 0.03
N ALA A 759 -18.58 -6.63 0.10
CA ALA A 759 -19.44 -6.70 -1.08
C ALA A 759 -19.00 -5.73 -2.20
N ASN A 760 -18.27 -4.67 -1.82
CA ASN A 760 -17.78 -3.60 -2.67
C ASN A 760 -16.26 -3.60 -2.87
N ASP A 761 -15.59 -4.71 -2.54
CA ASP A 761 -14.22 -5.07 -2.94
C ASP A 761 -14.01 -4.84 -4.45
N LEU A 762 -14.87 -5.44 -5.28
CA LEU A 762 -14.88 -5.20 -6.73
C LEU A 762 -15.89 -4.12 -7.14
N CYS A 763 -15.53 -3.33 -8.17
CA CYS A 763 -16.42 -2.32 -8.78
C CYS A 763 -17.83 -2.81 -9.18
N ALA A 764 -18.00 -4.09 -9.50
CA ALA A 764 -19.31 -4.66 -9.83
C ALA A 764 -20.29 -4.68 -8.62
N GLY A 765 -19.78 -4.49 -7.40
CA GLY A 765 -20.54 -4.33 -6.17
C GLY A 765 -20.30 -2.99 -5.45
N ALA A 766 -19.73 -1.99 -6.15
CA ALA A 766 -19.40 -0.68 -5.57
C ALA A 766 -20.57 -0.04 -4.81
N THR A 767 -20.32 0.43 -3.59
CA THR A 767 -21.36 1.01 -2.74
C THR A 767 -21.78 2.38 -3.26
N THR A 768 -23.06 2.57 -3.57
CA THR A 768 -23.57 3.86 -4.07
C THR A 768 -23.72 4.88 -2.94
N ILE A 769 -23.02 6.01 -3.07
CA ILE A 769 -23.11 7.18 -2.22
C ILE A 769 -24.31 8.04 -2.69
N PRO A 770 -25.15 8.60 -1.79
CA PRO A 770 -26.23 9.52 -2.14
C PRO A 770 -25.73 10.82 -2.82
N ALA A 771 -26.63 11.54 -3.49
CA ALA A 771 -26.27 12.73 -4.28
C ALA A 771 -25.69 13.91 -3.47
N GLY A 772 -25.91 13.96 -2.15
CA GLY A 772 -25.28 14.93 -1.24
C GLY A 772 -24.10 14.36 -0.45
N GLY A 773 -23.72 13.09 -0.65
CA GLY A 773 -22.72 12.41 0.16
C GLY A 773 -23.29 11.65 1.37
N GLY A 774 -22.47 11.49 2.41
CA GLY A 774 -22.77 10.81 3.68
C GLY A 774 -21.53 10.26 4.38
N VAL A 775 -21.72 9.74 5.60
CA VAL A 775 -20.69 8.97 6.33
C VAL A 775 -20.94 7.48 6.19
N PHE A 776 -19.87 6.75 5.88
CA PHE A 776 -19.83 5.32 5.69
C PHE A 776 -18.79 4.70 6.62
N THR A 777 -19.04 3.46 7.05
CA THR A 777 -18.06 2.63 7.76
C THR A 777 -17.98 1.27 7.10
N GLY A 778 -16.79 0.68 7.10
CA GLY A 778 -16.54 -0.61 6.48
C GLY A 778 -15.20 -1.19 6.90
N THR A 779 -14.72 -2.18 6.14
CA THR A 779 -13.43 -2.82 6.38
C THR A 779 -12.76 -3.26 5.09
N THR A 780 -11.45 -3.13 5.01
CA THR A 780 -10.60 -3.67 3.93
C THR A 780 -9.94 -5.00 4.34
N ALA A 781 -10.17 -5.48 5.57
CA ALA A 781 -9.46 -6.65 6.13
C ALA A 781 -9.70 -7.98 5.39
N GLY A 782 -10.74 -8.07 4.55
CA GLY A 782 -11.01 -9.21 3.66
C GLY A 782 -10.85 -8.91 2.17
N ALA A 783 -10.47 -7.68 1.81
CA ALA A 783 -10.38 -7.25 0.42
C ALA A 783 -9.08 -7.69 -0.26
N ALA A 784 -9.09 -7.65 -1.59
CA ALA A 784 -7.90 -7.75 -2.43
C ALA A 784 -7.16 -6.41 -2.51
N ASN A 785 -6.12 -6.38 -3.34
CA ASN A 785 -5.59 -5.19 -3.99
C ASN A 785 -6.06 -5.25 -5.44
N ASP A 786 -7.20 -4.65 -5.78
CA ASP A 786 -7.71 -4.64 -7.16
C ASP A 786 -7.35 -3.33 -7.91
N PHE A 787 -6.91 -2.27 -7.21
CA PHE A 787 -6.63 -0.94 -7.74
C PHE A 787 -5.35 -0.31 -7.15
N THR A 788 -4.59 0.39 -7.99
CA THR A 788 -3.41 1.20 -7.60
C THR A 788 -3.61 2.63 -8.08
N GLY A 789 -3.27 3.64 -7.27
CA GLY A 789 -3.43 5.07 -7.60
C GLY A 789 -2.25 5.95 -7.17
N GLY A 790 -2.19 7.17 -7.71
CA GLY A 790 -0.96 7.95 -7.86
C GLY A 790 -0.25 8.47 -6.61
N CYS A 791 -0.94 8.54 -5.46
CA CYS A 791 -0.36 8.97 -4.18
C CYS A 791 -0.36 7.88 -3.09
N GLY A 792 -0.67 6.63 -3.44
CA GLY A 792 -0.57 5.47 -2.55
C GLY A 792 0.49 4.47 -3.01
N GLY A 793 1.00 3.65 -2.08
CA GLY A 793 2.03 2.66 -2.36
C GLY A 793 1.58 1.45 -3.21
N GLY A 794 0.39 1.50 -3.82
CA GLY A 794 -0.14 0.51 -4.77
C GLY A 794 -0.26 -0.92 -4.25
N ALA A 795 -0.22 -1.12 -2.94
CA ALA A 795 0.00 -2.42 -2.32
C ALA A 795 -1.05 -2.81 -1.27
N GLY A 796 -1.95 -1.89 -0.90
CA GLY A 796 -2.92 -2.06 0.19
C GLY A 796 -4.05 -3.04 -0.12
N ALA A 797 -5.06 -3.03 0.74
CA ALA A 797 -6.31 -3.73 0.45
C ALA A 797 -7.44 -2.71 0.33
N ASP A 798 -8.28 -2.83 -0.69
CA ASP A 798 -9.09 -1.72 -1.20
C ASP A 798 -10.58 -2.03 -1.39
N VAL A 799 -11.39 -0.97 -1.45
CA VAL A 799 -12.85 -1.06 -1.61
C VAL A 799 -13.42 0.13 -2.35
N VAL A 800 -14.49 -0.12 -3.10
CA VAL A 800 -15.05 0.81 -4.08
C VAL A 800 -16.38 1.41 -3.62
N TYR A 801 -16.53 2.70 -3.85
CA TYR A 801 -17.76 3.47 -3.77
C TYR A 801 -18.02 4.19 -5.10
N THR A 802 -19.26 4.63 -5.34
CA THR A 802 -19.60 5.40 -6.54
C THR A 802 -20.68 6.45 -6.25
N PHE A 803 -20.57 7.63 -6.87
CA PHE A 803 -21.58 8.69 -6.82
C PHE A 803 -21.90 9.20 -8.22
N THR A 804 -22.92 10.04 -8.36
CA THR A 804 -23.26 10.68 -9.64
C THR A 804 -23.77 12.10 -9.41
N LEU A 805 -23.13 13.06 -10.04
CA LEU A 805 -23.43 14.49 -9.99
C LEU A 805 -24.38 14.88 -11.12
N GLY A 806 -25.42 15.66 -10.79
CA GLY A 806 -26.37 16.21 -11.76
C GLY A 806 -25.91 17.49 -12.47
N GLY A 807 -24.80 18.08 -12.01
CA GLY A 807 -24.20 19.34 -12.45
C GLY A 807 -22.81 19.49 -11.82
N GLY A 808 -22.25 20.69 -11.81
CA GLY A 808 -21.05 20.98 -11.01
C GLY A 808 -21.33 20.82 -9.51
N ALA A 809 -20.38 20.22 -8.78
CA ALA A 809 -20.40 20.15 -7.32
C ALA A 809 -18.97 20.20 -6.73
N ASP A 810 -18.84 20.76 -5.53
CA ASP A 810 -17.63 20.62 -4.71
C ASP A 810 -17.71 19.32 -3.90
N VAL A 811 -16.60 18.60 -3.84
CA VAL A 811 -16.54 17.24 -3.27
C VAL A 811 -15.38 17.12 -2.27
N PHE A 812 -15.71 17.05 -0.99
CA PHE A 812 -14.76 16.78 0.09
C PHE A 812 -14.84 15.31 0.50
N ILE A 813 -13.70 14.63 0.55
CA ILE A 813 -13.57 13.20 0.86
C ILE A 813 -12.52 13.03 1.95
N THR A 814 -12.83 12.24 2.98
CA THR A 814 -11.86 11.93 4.04
C THR A 814 -12.00 10.52 4.59
N THR A 815 -10.86 9.90 4.89
CA THR A 815 -10.79 8.63 5.64
C THR A 815 -10.25 8.80 7.07
N VAL A 816 -10.12 10.04 7.55
CA VAL A 816 -9.62 10.34 8.91
C VAL A 816 -10.52 9.70 9.98
N GLY A 817 -9.89 9.01 10.94
CA GLY A 817 -10.57 8.15 11.92
C GLY A 817 -10.59 6.66 11.55
N SER A 818 -9.95 6.26 10.44
CA SER A 818 -9.72 4.85 10.09
C SER A 818 -8.70 4.16 11.01
N SER A 819 -8.78 2.83 11.11
CA SER A 819 -7.92 2.03 12.00
C SER A 819 -6.58 1.63 11.36
N PHE A 820 -6.26 2.16 10.18
CA PHE A 820 -5.09 1.83 9.38
C PHE A 820 -4.74 3.01 8.47
N ASP A 821 -3.50 3.02 8.02
CA ASP A 821 -2.96 4.04 7.11
C ASP A 821 -3.61 3.92 5.72
N SER A 822 -4.42 4.92 5.36
CA SER A 822 -5.42 4.82 4.29
C SER A 822 -5.36 5.97 3.31
N VAL A 823 -5.39 5.62 2.03
CA VAL A 823 -5.31 6.49 0.85
C VAL A 823 -6.68 6.49 0.17
N VAL A 824 -7.03 7.57 -0.54
CA VAL A 824 -8.29 7.65 -1.27
C VAL A 824 -8.09 8.17 -2.69
N TYR A 825 -8.64 7.46 -3.68
CA TYR A 825 -8.54 7.80 -5.10
C TYR A 825 -9.90 8.20 -5.67
N LEU A 826 -9.96 9.25 -6.49
CA LEU A 826 -11.16 9.70 -7.20
C LEU A 826 -11.00 9.49 -8.71
N ARG A 827 -11.91 8.74 -9.34
CA ARG A 827 -11.87 8.40 -10.77
C ARG A 827 -13.20 8.63 -11.48
N SER A 828 -13.14 8.84 -12.80
CA SER A 828 -14.34 8.83 -13.68
C SER A 828 -14.83 7.40 -13.98
N THR A 829 -13.92 6.42 -13.98
CA THR A 829 -14.22 5.00 -14.13
C THR A 829 -13.20 4.16 -13.36
N CYS A 830 -13.55 2.94 -12.97
CA CYS A 830 -12.69 2.04 -12.18
C CYS A 830 -11.29 1.81 -12.77
N THR A 831 -11.20 1.74 -14.09
CA THR A 831 -9.96 1.51 -14.86
C THR A 831 -9.45 2.78 -15.54
N GLY A 832 -9.94 3.95 -15.13
CA GLY A 832 -9.42 5.25 -15.57
C GLY A 832 -8.23 5.69 -14.71
N ALA A 833 -7.53 6.72 -15.18
CA ALA A 833 -6.59 7.46 -14.34
C ALA A 833 -7.31 8.17 -13.18
N ASP A 834 -6.54 8.52 -12.15
CA ASP A 834 -7.01 9.37 -11.06
C ASP A 834 -7.29 10.78 -11.58
N ILE A 835 -8.43 11.34 -11.16
CA ILE A 835 -8.77 12.76 -11.31
C ILE A 835 -8.10 13.56 -10.19
N ASP A 836 -8.07 12.94 -9.01
CA ASP A 836 -7.48 13.46 -7.79
C ASP A 836 -7.23 12.30 -6.82
N CYS A 837 -6.35 12.49 -5.83
CA CYS A 837 -6.16 11.53 -4.76
C CYS A 837 -5.65 12.19 -3.47
N GLY A 838 -5.96 11.57 -2.33
CA GLY A 838 -5.57 12.04 -1.00
C GLY A 838 -4.87 10.97 -0.18
N ASP A 839 -3.92 11.41 0.62
CA ASP A 839 -3.11 10.63 1.58
C ASP A 839 -2.97 11.48 2.88
N ASP A 840 -2.12 11.06 3.82
CA ASP A 840 -1.71 11.75 5.06
C ASP A 840 -2.10 13.23 5.21
N TYR A 841 -3.14 13.50 6.01
CA TYR A 841 -3.29 14.81 6.61
C TYR A 841 -2.15 15.07 7.62
N ARG A 842 -1.16 15.89 7.20
CA ARG A 842 -0.02 16.47 7.94
C ARG A 842 0.57 15.61 9.10
N PRO A 843 1.85 15.19 9.01
CA PRO A 843 2.54 14.52 10.12
C PRO A 843 2.39 15.26 11.46
N PRO A 844 2.08 14.56 12.57
CA PRO A 844 2.38 13.14 12.80
C PRO A 844 1.20 12.16 12.71
N ALA A 845 0.04 12.54 12.16
CA ALA A 845 -1.18 11.71 12.20
C ALA A 845 -1.44 10.90 10.91
N SER A 846 -0.43 10.17 10.46
CA SER A 846 -0.44 9.37 9.22
C SER A 846 -1.31 8.10 9.34
N THR A 847 -2.64 8.27 9.40
CA THR A 847 -3.63 7.17 9.45
C THR A 847 -4.93 7.48 8.68
N GLY A 848 -4.93 8.46 7.79
CA GLY A 848 -6.13 8.82 7.03
C GLY A 848 -5.96 10.00 6.09
N ALA A 849 -6.60 9.89 4.94
CA ALA A 849 -6.55 10.83 3.84
C ALA A 849 -7.55 11.97 3.97
N ILE A 850 -7.23 13.08 3.30
CA ILE A 850 -8.17 14.11 2.86
C ILE A 850 -7.93 14.38 1.37
N LEU A 851 -9.01 14.45 0.60
CA LEU A 851 -9.06 14.80 -0.82
C LEU A 851 -10.20 15.81 -0.96
N GLN A 852 -9.92 17.00 -1.47
CA GLN A 852 -10.93 18.01 -1.78
C GLN A 852 -10.87 18.30 -3.28
N ARG A 853 -12.02 18.24 -3.96
CA ARG A 853 -12.13 18.54 -5.39
C ARG A 853 -13.21 19.57 -5.67
N ASP A 854 -12.74 20.76 -5.99
CA ASP A 854 -13.57 21.92 -6.30
C ASP A 854 -14.10 21.84 -7.75
N ASN A 855 -15.35 22.29 -7.97
CA ASN A 855 -16.03 22.35 -9.26
C ASN A 855 -15.92 21.06 -10.10
N LEU A 856 -16.17 19.90 -9.47
CA LEU A 856 -16.20 18.63 -10.17
C LEU A 856 -17.43 18.57 -11.08
N ALA A 857 -17.19 18.33 -12.38
CA ALA A 857 -18.23 18.39 -13.40
C ALA A 857 -19.35 17.33 -13.23
N GLY A 858 -20.50 17.57 -13.87
CA GLY A 858 -21.62 16.61 -13.86
C GLY A 858 -21.24 15.28 -14.52
N GLY A 859 -21.27 14.18 -13.77
CA GLY A 859 -20.82 12.86 -14.22
C GLY A 859 -21.00 11.77 -13.16
N THR A 860 -20.72 10.53 -13.52
CA THR A 860 -20.60 9.40 -12.57
C THR A 860 -19.14 9.23 -12.19
N TYR A 861 -18.88 9.03 -10.89
CA TYR A 861 -17.54 8.94 -10.33
C TYR A 861 -17.40 7.73 -9.42
N VAL A 862 -16.15 7.33 -9.21
CA VAL A 862 -15.72 6.18 -8.40
C VAL A 862 -14.77 6.71 -7.33
N VAL A 863 -15.02 6.33 -6.08
CA VAL A 863 -14.12 6.62 -4.94
C VAL A 863 -13.58 5.29 -4.47
N ILE A 864 -12.27 5.15 -4.38
CA ILE A 864 -11.59 3.93 -3.93
C ILE A 864 -10.89 4.26 -2.60
N VAL A 865 -11.18 3.50 -1.55
CA VAL A 865 -10.48 3.57 -0.27
C VAL A 865 -9.51 2.41 -0.20
N ASP A 866 -8.22 2.70 -0.07
CA ASP A 866 -7.10 1.76 -0.12
C ASP A 866 -6.22 1.90 1.14
N GLY A 867 -5.34 0.92 1.37
CA GLY A 867 -4.26 0.99 2.34
C GLY A 867 -2.96 1.49 1.72
N LYS A 868 -2.21 2.33 2.45
CA LYS A 868 -0.93 2.87 1.96
C LYS A 868 0.13 1.79 1.64
N THR A 869 0.02 0.61 2.26
CA THR A 869 0.95 -0.52 2.14
C THR A 869 0.22 -1.86 2.28
N ALA A 870 0.83 -2.97 1.85
CA ALA A 870 0.26 -4.33 1.97
C ALA A 870 -0.07 -4.80 3.41
N GLY A 871 0.48 -4.14 4.43
CA GLY A 871 0.09 -4.36 5.84
C GLY A 871 -1.09 -3.51 6.30
N ALA A 872 -1.38 -2.39 5.63
CA ALA A 872 -2.40 -1.43 6.01
C ALA A 872 -3.79 -1.89 5.55
N ARG A 873 -4.44 -2.71 6.37
CA ARG A 873 -5.84 -3.12 6.18
C ARG A 873 -6.57 -3.17 7.51
N GLY A 874 -7.84 -2.80 7.52
CA GLY A 874 -8.60 -2.69 8.77
C GLY A 874 -9.97 -2.06 8.58
N ASN A 875 -10.52 -1.49 9.64
CA ASN A 875 -11.82 -0.82 9.58
C ASN A 875 -11.60 0.65 9.22
N TYR A 876 -12.39 1.17 8.29
CA TYR A 876 -12.33 2.57 7.87
C TYR A 876 -13.61 3.33 8.23
N ARG A 877 -13.43 4.64 8.45
CA ARG A 877 -14.48 5.66 8.30
C ARG A 877 -14.22 6.30 6.94
N LEU A 878 -15.26 6.47 6.13
CA LEU A 878 -15.23 7.26 4.90
C LEU A 878 -16.34 8.30 5.01
N GLU A 879 -16.00 9.57 4.98
CA GLU A 879 -16.97 10.65 4.81
C GLU A 879 -16.76 11.29 3.45
N VAL A 880 -17.85 11.46 2.72
CA VAL A 880 -17.89 12.12 1.42
C VAL A 880 -18.99 13.17 1.53
N ASN A 881 -18.65 14.43 1.37
CA ASN A 881 -19.60 15.54 1.36
C ASN A 881 -19.66 16.10 -0.07
N ILE A 882 -20.87 16.20 -0.63
CA ILE A 882 -21.10 16.69 -1.99
C ILE A 882 -22.07 17.87 -1.89
N THR A 883 -21.61 19.06 -2.27
CA THR A 883 -22.42 20.28 -2.23
C THR A 883 -22.38 21.01 -3.57
N SER A 884 -23.31 21.91 -3.83
CA SER A 884 -23.19 22.82 -4.96
C SER A 884 -21.88 23.60 -4.90
N ASN A 885 -21.30 23.93 -6.06
CA ASN A 885 -20.21 24.89 -6.17
C ASN A 885 -20.56 26.16 -5.38
N ASP A 886 -19.73 26.58 -4.44
CA ASP A 886 -19.93 27.84 -3.72
C ASP A 886 -18.61 28.50 -3.29
N ASN A 887 -18.64 29.40 -2.30
CA ASN A 887 -17.41 30.00 -1.77
C ASN A 887 -16.60 29.01 -0.91
N PRO A 888 -15.26 29.13 -0.87
CA PRO A 888 -14.44 28.36 0.06
C PRO A 888 -14.84 28.58 1.53
N GLY A 889 -15.01 27.49 2.25
CA GLY A 889 -15.50 27.47 3.63
C GLY A 889 -17.01 27.67 3.78
N ASP A 890 -17.78 27.89 2.72
CA ASP A 890 -19.24 28.10 2.80
C ASP A 890 -19.97 26.77 3.09
N ARG A 891 -19.58 25.71 2.37
CA ARG A 891 -20.27 24.41 2.40
C ARG A 891 -19.35 23.24 2.74
N CYS A 892 -19.95 22.16 3.25
CA CYS A 892 -19.27 20.91 3.61
C CYS A 892 -18.49 20.20 2.47
N GLY A 893 -18.69 20.57 1.20
CA GLY A 893 -17.89 20.10 0.06
C GLY A 893 -16.59 20.87 -0.18
N GLN A 894 -16.41 22.04 0.44
CA GLN A 894 -15.19 22.87 0.37
C GLN A 894 -14.80 23.52 1.73
N PRO A 895 -14.78 22.79 2.87
CA PRO A 895 -14.57 23.36 4.21
C PRO A 895 -13.11 23.78 4.47
N PHE A 896 -12.88 24.83 5.26
CA PHE A 896 -11.52 25.31 5.55
C PHE A 896 -10.73 24.44 6.54
N GLU A 897 -9.42 24.25 6.33
CA GLU A 897 -8.52 23.58 7.27
C GLU A 897 -8.34 24.39 8.57
N TRP A 898 -8.77 23.86 9.71
CA TRP A 898 -8.30 24.35 11.00
C TRP A 898 -6.89 23.82 11.29
N VAL A 899 -5.87 24.54 10.84
CA VAL A 899 -4.46 24.24 11.16
C VAL A 899 -4.22 24.38 12.68
N PRO A 900 -3.80 23.31 13.39
CA PRO A 900 -3.53 23.38 14.83
C PRO A 900 -2.34 24.30 15.15
N GLY A 901 -2.49 25.15 16.16
CA GLY A 901 -1.45 26.10 16.58
C GLY A 901 -1.52 27.47 15.90
N THR A 902 -2.38 27.65 14.88
CA THR A 902 -2.84 28.99 14.48
C THR A 902 -3.60 29.60 15.66
N ALA A 903 -3.18 30.79 16.10
CA ALA A 903 -3.76 31.42 17.28
C ALA A 903 -5.22 31.87 17.04
N GLN A 904 -5.52 32.33 15.82
CA GLN A 904 -6.74 33.03 15.46
C GLN A 904 -6.96 32.97 13.94
N TYR A 905 -8.21 32.77 13.52
CA TYR A 905 -8.66 33.03 12.15
C TYR A 905 -9.63 34.21 12.18
N CYS A 906 -9.37 35.23 11.36
CA CYS A 906 -10.28 36.36 11.18
C CYS A 906 -10.80 36.35 9.74
N LEU A 907 -12.12 36.24 9.58
CA LEU A 907 -12.83 36.11 8.31
C LEU A 907 -14.24 36.72 8.45
N ASP A 908 -15.00 36.76 7.36
CA ASP A 908 -16.39 37.20 7.31
C ASP A 908 -17.39 36.03 7.23
N THR A 909 -18.68 36.32 7.39
CA THR A 909 -19.81 35.51 6.88
C THR A 909 -20.62 36.26 5.81
N ASN A 910 -20.03 37.28 5.17
CA ASN A 910 -20.73 38.20 4.26
C ASN A 910 -20.93 37.61 2.86
N ALA A 911 -19.97 36.79 2.39
CA ALA A 911 -20.07 36.09 1.11
C ALA A 911 -20.89 34.80 1.17
N CYS A 912 -21.10 34.24 2.36
CA CYS A 912 -21.67 32.90 2.55
C CYS A 912 -23.19 32.80 2.31
N SER A 913 -23.65 31.58 2.09
CA SER A 913 -25.07 31.18 2.11
C SER A 913 -25.50 30.63 3.48
N ASP A 914 -26.69 30.04 3.53
CA ASP A 914 -27.44 29.63 4.72
C ASP A 914 -27.90 28.18 4.48
N GLU A 915 -27.30 27.21 5.18
CA GLU A 915 -27.55 25.78 4.94
C GLU A 915 -27.59 24.92 6.19
N TYR A 916 -26.98 25.35 7.28
CA TYR A 916 -26.75 24.53 8.45
C TYR A 916 -27.28 25.23 9.70
N VAL A 917 -27.94 24.46 10.58
CA VAL A 917 -28.56 25.01 11.80
C VAL A 917 -27.97 24.31 13.02
N GLY A 918 -27.31 25.07 13.90
CA GLY A 918 -26.84 24.59 15.19
C GLY A 918 -27.98 24.34 16.18
N THR A 919 -27.86 23.39 17.12
CA THR A 919 -29.00 23.03 18.00
C THR A 919 -29.32 24.06 19.09
N CYS A 920 -28.50 25.08 19.28
CA CYS A 920 -28.74 26.18 20.24
C CYS A 920 -29.34 27.45 19.61
N ALA A 921 -29.34 27.57 18.28
CA ALA A 921 -30.18 28.52 17.56
C ALA A 921 -31.38 27.82 16.90
N ALA A 922 -32.32 28.60 16.41
CA ALA A 922 -33.41 28.12 15.55
C ALA A 922 -33.65 29.06 14.36
N ASP A 923 -32.69 29.95 14.11
CA ASP A 923 -32.63 30.82 12.94
C ASP A 923 -31.78 30.16 11.85
N THR A 924 -31.75 30.78 10.68
CA THR A 924 -31.07 30.29 9.47
C THR A 924 -30.22 31.44 8.94
N ASP A 925 -29.03 31.60 9.55
CA ASP A 925 -28.08 32.69 9.31
C ASP A 925 -26.92 32.18 8.41
N ARG A 926 -25.87 32.97 8.24
CA ARG A 926 -24.79 32.69 7.27
C ARG A 926 -23.63 31.93 7.91
N ASP A 927 -23.48 30.68 7.53
CA ASP A 927 -22.43 29.77 8.00
C ASP A 927 -21.04 30.06 7.42
N ARG A 928 -19.99 29.73 8.16
CA ARG A 928 -18.67 29.39 7.60
C ARG A 928 -18.09 28.17 8.32
N VAL A 929 -17.82 27.14 7.52
CA VAL A 929 -17.48 25.77 7.91
C VAL A 929 -15.96 25.53 7.84
N TYR A 930 -15.42 25.07 8.96
CA TYR A 930 -14.06 24.56 9.08
C TYR A 930 -14.08 23.07 9.38
N TYR A 931 -13.07 22.32 8.92
CA TYR A 931 -12.79 20.99 9.43
C TYR A 931 -11.60 20.99 10.40
N VAL A 932 -11.69 20.18 11.44
CA VAL A 932 -10.75 20.08 12.55
C VAL A 932 -10.31 18.63 12.68
N VAL A 933 -9.07 18.32 12.30
CA VAL A 933 -8.50 16.98 12.52
C VAL A 933 -7.88 16.89 13.90
N VAL A 934 -8.32 15.89 14.66
CA VAL A 934 -7.84 15.56 16.01
C VAL A 934 -6.93 14.34 15.89
N PRO A 935 -5.60 14.49 16.01
CA PRO A 935 -4.64 13.42 15.73
C PRO A 935 -4.53 12.39 16.87
N ALA A 936 -4.84 12.80 18.09
CA ALA A 936 -4.86 12.02 19.31
C ALA A 936 -5.94 12.61 20.23
N ALA A 937 -6.48 11.82 21.17
CA ALA A 937 -7.54 12.29 22.05
C ALA A 937 -7.14 13.58 22.78
N ALA A 938 -7.91 14.65 22.56
CA ALA A 938 -7.57 16.02 22.95
C ALA A 938 -8.81 16.73 23.51
N THR A 939 -8.58 17.84 24.21
CA THR A 939 -9.66 18.75 24.60
C THR A 939 -9.47 20.08 23.88
N VAL A 940 -10.48 20.55 23.16
CA VAL A 940 -10.42 21.78 22.34
C VAL A 940 -11.64 22.65 22.63
N GLY A 941 -11.42 23.90 23.01
CA GLY A 941 -12.46 24.94 23.02
C GLY A 941 -12.31 25.89 21.83
N PHE A 942 -13.40 26.54 21.44
CA PHE A 942 -13.42 27.54 20.36
C PHE A 942 -14.14 28.81 20.81
N THR A 943 -13.74 29.99 20.35
CA THR A 943 -14.41 31.24 20.74
C THR A 943 -14.24 32.40 19.76
N THR A 944 -15.32 33.16 19.58
CA THR A 944 -15.41 34.43 18.86
C THR A 944 -15.41 35.65 19.80
N CYS A 945 -15.07 35.50 21.09
CA CYS A 945 -14.96 36.57 22.10
C CYS A 945 -14.04 37.77 21.74
N ASP A 946 -13.29 37.70 20.63
CA ASP A 946 -12.31 38.70 20.23
C ASP A 946 -12.98 40.01 19.76
N PRO A 947 -12.38 41.19 20.02
CA PRO A 947 -12.88 42.49 19.54
C PRO A 947 -13.04 42.63 18.03
N GLY A 948 -12.39 41.79 17.22
CA GLY A 948 -12.57 41.72 15.76
C GLY A 948 -13.93 41.16 15.33
N THR A 949 -14.60 40.37 16.18
CA THR A 949 -15.96 39.91 15.90
C THR A 949 -16.97 41.03 16.09
N ASN A 950 -17.68 41.43 15.03
CA ASN A 950 -18.56 42.61 15.04
C ASN A 950 -20.07 42.30 15.11
N TYR A 951 -20.52 41.15 14.62
CA TYR A 951 -21.93 40.70 14.62
C TYR A 951 -22.26 39.74 15.78
N ASP A 952 -23.54 39.49 16.05
CA ASP A 952 -24.00 38.51 17.04
C ASP A 952 -23.77 37.09 16.51
N SER A 953 -22.87 36.34 17.14
CA SER A 953 -22.34 35.10 16.55
C SER A 953 -22.95 33.85 17.17
N LEU A 954 -22.89 32.75 16.42
CA LEU A 954 -23.13 31.38 16.87
C LEU A 954 -21.88 30.53 16.60
N LEU A 955 -21.58 29.59 17.49
CA LEU A 955 -20.60 28.53 17.24
C LEU A 955 -21.23 27.16 17.51
N TYR A 956 -20.97 26.19 16.64
CA TYR A 956 -21.31 24.80 16.90
C TYR A 956 -20.31 23.82 16.25
N LEU A 957 -20.21 22.61 16.81
CA LEU A 957 -19.22 21.60 16.46
C LEU A 957 -19.89 20.24 16.22
N ARG A 958 -19.73 19.67 15.03
CA ARG A 958 -20.29 18.35 14.63
C ARG A 958 -19.20 17.30 14.40
N SER A 959 -19.58 16.02 14.40
CA SER A 959 -18.70 14.86 14.11
C SER A 959 -18.98 14.19 12.74
N ALA A 960 -19.92 14.74 11.99
CA ALA A 960 -20.10 14.63 10.55
C ALA A 960 -20.65 15.97 10.05
N CYS A 961 -20.24 16.44 8.87
CA CYS A 961 -20.54 17.81 8.47
C CYS A 961 -22.04 18.00 8.14
N LEU A 962 -22.57 17.08 7.33
CA LEU A 962 -23.93 17.11 6.78
C LEU A 962 -25.01 16.48 7.69
N ASP A 963 -24.64 15.89 8.83
CA ASP A 963 -25.59 15.28 9.79
C ASP A 963 -25.65 16.09 11.08
N SER A 964 -26.68 16.94 11.20
CA SER A 964 -26.96 17.73 12.40
C SER A 964 -27.29 16.88 13.64
N GLY A 965 -27.58 15.59 13.49
CA GLY A 965 -27.67 14.64 14.60
C GLY A 965 -26.33 14.31 15.26
N THR A 966 -25.20 14.78 14.71
CA THR A 966 -23.84 14.50 15.20
C THR A 966 -23.17 15.67 15.94
N GLU A 967 -23.96 16.68 16.32
CA GLU A 967 -23.50 17.84 17.06
C GLU A 967 -23.07 17.51 18.50
N LEU A 968 -21.93 18.07 18.90
CA LEU A 968 -21.23 17.77 20.16
C LEU A 968 -21.33 18.93 21.16
N ALA A 969 -21.29 20.17 20.65
CA ALA A 969 -21.37 21.40 21.41
C ALA A 969 -21.90 22.53 20.52
N CYS A 970 -22.66 23.43 21.12
CA CYS A 970 -23.19 24.65 20.51
C CYS A 970 -23.20 25.75 21.58
N ASN A 971 -22.92 26.99 21.22
CA ASN A 971 -23.15 28.15 22.07
C ASN A 971 -23.39 29.43 21.24
N ASP A 972 -24.38 30.23 21.65
CA ASP A 972 -24.66 31.58 21.16
C ASP A 972 -23.84 32.61 21.96
N ASP A 973 -24.15 32.77 23.24
CA ASP A 973 -23.62 33.79 24.15
C ASP A 973 -22.61 33.23 25.16
N ASP A 974 -21.48 33.91 25.37
CA ASP A 974 -20.67 33.74 26.58
C ASP A 974 -20.47 35.08 27.32
N SER A 975 -21.14 35.19 28.46
CA SER A 975 -21.01 36.30 29.42
C SER A 975 -19.59 36.59 29.94
N THR A 976 -18.60 35.73 29.65
CA THR A 976 -17.18 35.94 29.94
C THR A 976 -16.40 36.62 28.81
N CYS A 977 -17.00 36.77 27.62
CA CYS A 977 -16.43 37.57 26.53
C CYS A 977 -16.33 39.05 26.92
N ALA A 978 -15.13 39.61 26.85
CA ALA A 978 -14.84 40.96 27.36
C ALA A 978 -15.19 42.10 26.37
N ALA A 979 -15.41 41.78 25.09
CA ALA A 979 -15.73 42.75 24.04
C ALA A 979 -17.24 43.01 23.92
N SER A 980 -18.03 41.95 23.85
CA SER A 980 -19.50 41.93 23.93
C SER A 980 -19.93 40.56 24.49
N THR A 981 -21.12 40.46 25.08
CA THR A 981 -21.68 39.17 25.52
C THR A 981 -22.28 38.36 24.37
N GLN A 982 -22.67 39.05 23.30
CA GLN A 982 -23.21 38.58 22.00
C GLN A 982 -22.18 37.78 21.18
N ARG A 983 -21.37 36.95 21.84
CA ARG A 983 -20.15 36.36 21.30
C ARG A 983 -19.98 34.97 21.86
N SER A 984 -19.71 34.04 20.98
CA SER A 984 -19.80 32.63 21.27
C SER A 984 -18.53 32.06 21.88
N ARG A 985 -18.74 31.00 22.66
CA ARG A 985 -17.66 30.17 23.16
C ARG A 985 -18.11 28.74 23.34
N LEU A 986 -17.57 27.84 22.54
CA LEU A 986 -17.65 26.42 22.82
C LEU A 986 -16.73 26.10 24.00
N PRO A 987 -17.23 25.48 25.08
CA PRO A 987 -16.39 25.03 26.18
C PRO A 987 -15.40 23.98 25.67
N ALA A 988 -14.30 23.80 26.40
CA ALA A 988 -13.26 22.85 26.04
C ALA A 988 -13.83 21.41 25.98
N THR A 989 -14.07 20.93 24.76
CA THR A 989 -14.78 19.69 24.46
C THR A 989 -13.79 18.56 24.25
N ALA A 990 -14.01 17.40 24.88
CA ALA A 990 -13.15 16.24 24.72
C ALA A 990 -13.47 15.50 23.42
N LEU A 991 -12.50 15.45 22.51
CA LEU A 991 -12.60 14.85 21.18
C LEU A 991 -11.71 13.60 21.09
N THR A 992 -12.22 12.55 20.47
CA THR A 992 -11.45 11.34 20.13
C THR A 992 -10.60 11.59 18.87
N PRO A 993 -9.63 10.71 18.53
CA PRO A 993 -8.96 10.80 17.24
C PRO A 993 -9.98 10.71 16.09
N GLY A 994 -9.90 11.61 15.11
CA GLY A 994 -10.89 11.72 14.04
C GLY A 994 -10.95 13.12 13.42
N ILE A 995 -11.99 13.37 12.62
CA ILE A 995 -12.30 14.67 12.02
C ILE A 995 -13.64 15.20 12.54
N TYR A 996 -13.70 16.51 12.76
CA TYR A 996 -14.85 17.24 13.28
C TYR A 996 -15.06 18.51 12.45
N TYR A 997 -16.24 19.12 12.52
CA TYR A 997 -16.57 20.32 11.73
C TYR A 997 -17.05 21.43 12.65
N LEU A 998 -16.34 22.55 12.64
CA LEU A 998 -16.67 23.77 13.37
C LEU A 998 -17.40 24.72 12.43
N PHE A 999 -18.56 25.19 12.85
CA PHE A 999 -19.38 26.16 12.13
C PHE A 999 -19.31 27.48 12.90
N VAL A 1000 -19.06 28.57 12.17
CA VAL A 1000 -19.16 29.94 12.66
C VAL A 1000 -20.31 30.60 11.93
N ASP A 1001 -21.37 30.91 12.64
CA ASP A 1001 -22.68 31.26 12.11
C ASP A 1001 -23.18 32.55 12.80
N GLY A 1002 -24.34 33.07 12.40
CA GLY A 1002 -25.02 34.21 13.01
C GLY A 1002 -26.03 33.82 14.08
N PHE A 1003 -26.50 34.85 14.81
CA PHE A 1003 -27.73 34.75 15.59
C PHE A 1003 -28.66 35.93 15.28
N GLY A 1004 -29.90 35.62 14.87
CA GLY A 1004 -30.96 36.62 14.75
C GLY A 1004 -30.88 37.46 13.47
N ASN A 1005 -30.50 36.86 12.33
CA ASN A 1005 -30.20 37.54 11.07
C ASN A 1005 -28.97 38.47 11.19
N SER A 1006 -27.90 37.95 11.79
CA SER A 1006 -26.63 38.65 12.04
C SER A 1006 -25.47 38.05 11.24
N ASN A 1007 -24.91 38.80 10.29
CA ASN A 1007 -23.67 38.44 9.60
C ASN A 1007 -22.66 39.59 9.62
N GLY A 1008 -21.38 39.31 9.43
CA GLY A 1008 -20.32 40.31 9.51
C GLY A 1008 -18.92 39.70 9.58
N ASP A 1009 -18.00 40.42 10.23
CA ASP A 1009 -16.63 39.95 10.46
C ASP A 1009 -16.55 39.22 11.82
N TYR A 1010 -15.82 38.10 11.87
CA TYR A 1010 -15.50 37.36 13.08
C TYR A 1010 -14.00 37.09 13.22
N CYS A 1011 -13.57 36.90 14.47
CA CYS A 1011 -12.22 36.44 14.80
C CYS A 1011 -12.31 35.26 15.79
N VAL A 1012 -12.21 34.04 15.26
CA VAL A 1012 -12.34 32.79 16.01
C VAL A 1012 -10.97 32.27 16.47
N ASN A 1013 -10.90 31.79 17.71
CA ASN A 1013 -9.68 31.29 18.37
C ASN A 1013 -9.94 29.90 18.96
N ALA A 1014 -8.90 29.05 19.07
CA ALA A 1014 -8.95 27.81 19.84
C ALA A 1014 -8.15 27.92 21.16
N PHE A 1015 -8.55 27.16 22.20
CA PHE A 1015 -7.93 27.17 23.53
C PHE A 1015 -8.09 25.85 24.31
#